data_AF-A0A3L7A1H5-F1
#
_entry.id   AF-A0A3L7A1H5-F1
#
_cell.length_a   1.000
_cell.length_b   1.000
_cell.length_c   1.000
_cell.angle_alpha   90.00
_cell.angle_beta   90.00
_cell.angle_gamma   90.00
#
_symmetry.space_group_name_H-M   'P 1'
#
loop_
_entity.id
_entity.type
_entity.pdbx_description
1 polymer ?
#
loop_
_entity_poly.entity_id
_entity_poly.type
_entity_poly.pdbx_seq_one_letter_code
_entity_poly.pdbx_strand_id
1 'polypeptide(L)'
;MLLSAEITREPRMAGTRKHAENPRGGRQRRFKGTVVASLVIAGLLASAQTASALPATPLAAATTPSVSRIGGADRTASAIAVSQAAFPSGAPVVYVGSTTRFAGNFVAGPVAAAAGGPLLLSTPSSVSTPTVNEIRRLKPQKIVVVGSTSDIGDVVLNRIRDGLAPDVTRLGAGEPYAAARDIVASGFSTATTAILVSGRTWLGVLPAMGAAGQLKQPLIPVDGSSSTLDSATKSQLAALGVARVVLVGGTSTISAGIETALRAFVPTVDRANGADQYAAAISLNSLLYPAGAPAYLTSGANYADALGIASLVAAKPGPVYPSQASCVPDAVKADIAGRAAAGTVTVVGGSSTLQAPVVGLVACSTASTATKAASEKALTSKLNAAIPGLPGGYNVSAFEAAGMKRAVSIRGGSAVEPASSIKLFAAYAAMKRIDQGRLYYSTKLSSGYTLAQCLRGMIHISDNYCHSDIIKLIGANAMNATFAAEGYTATHYAGTWKGKYYSYKTSSTNDLTTLLLRLNSGKLLSTASSTFMLKLMKEQFWTSRIGSAIPAGVSIATKPGELWVSSGMTQIDAGLVYAPAGTYSVVIMGYRGATKAGVARLARIVYEHFNGPIAKVATYPIQQLKSKTATIVRASAGGKALFTIPAGINVEALDSVRLWYRVIANGRTGYVSSLDLANRYGF
;
A
#
# COMPACT_ATOMS: atom_id res chain seq x y z
N MET A 1 -85.78 4.71 -4.06
CA MET A 1 -84.47 5.06 -4.66
C MET A 1 -83.43 4.75 -3.58
N LEU A 2 -82.70 3.64 -3.72
CA LEU A 2 -81.31 3.61 -4.22
C LEU A 2 -80.35 4.19 -3.15
N LEU A 3 -80.03 3.42 -2.09
CA LEU A 3 -78.97 2.37 -1.97
C LEU A 3 -77.54 2.98 -1.95
N SER A 4 -76.54 2.57 -1.14
CA SER A 4 -76.36 1.75 0.10
C SER A 4 -74.84 1.80 0.44
N ALA A 5 -74.26 1.57 1.64
CA ALA A 5 -74.65 1.26 3.04
C ALA A 5 -73.59 1.98 3.97
N GLU A 6 -73.51 1.97 5.32
CA GLU A 6 -73.88 1.02 6.41
C GLU A 6 -72.94 -0.22 6.49
N ILE A 7 -72.47 -0.78 7.64
CA ILE A 7 -73.04 -1.02 8.99
C ILE A 7 -71.99 -0.90 10.16
N THR A 8 -72.50 -0.66 11.39
CA THR A 8 -71.93 -0.68 12.80
C THR A 8 -70.47 -1.07 13.10
N ARG A 9 -69.72 -0.47 14.05
CA ARG A 9 -69.90 -0.12 15.51
C ARG A 9 -69.70 -1.27 16.55
N GLU A 10 -68.95 -0.91 17.60
CA GLU A 10 -68.68 -1.50 18.95
C GLU A 10 -69.92 -2.07 19.71
N PRO A 11 -69.86 -2.79 20.89
CA PRO A 11 -68.98 -2.48 22.07
C PRO A 11 -68.74 -3.50 23.26
N ARG A 12 -68.16 -3.00 24.38
CA ARG A 12 -68.26 -3.44 25.83
C ARG A 12 -67.44 -4.69 26.31
N MET A 13 -67.05 -4.86 27.60
CA MET A 13 -67.04 -4.00 28.83
C MET A 13 -66.10 -4.51 29.97
N ALA A 14 -65.56 -3.55 30.77
CA ALA A 14 -65.31 -3.49 32.24
C ALA A 14 -64.80 -4.69 33.12
N GLY A 15 -64.02 -4.40 34.18
CA GLY A 15 -63.60 -5.44 35.18
C GLY A 15 -62.69 -5.12 36.40
N THR A 16 -62.56 -3.86 36.84
CA THR A 16 -62.28 -3.38 38.23
C THR A 16 -61.70 -4.27 39.37
N ARG A 17 -60.57 -3.85 40.00
CA ARG A 17 -60.24 -3.69 41.47
C ARG A 17 -58.72 -3.40 41.59
N LYS A 18 -58.18 -2.39 42.30
CA LYS A 18 -58.26 -1.87 43.70
C LYS A 18 -57.41 -2.63 44.75
N HIS A 19 -56.40 -1.90 45.27
CA HIS A 19 -55.61 -1.98 46.53
C HIS A 19 -54.11 -1.95 46.21
N ALA A 20 -53.29 -0.91 46.46
CA ALA A 20 -53.27 0.26 47.36
C ALA A 20 -52.66 0.02 48.75
N GLU A 21 -51.35 0.31 48.89
CA GLU A 21 -50.78 0.85 50.13
C GLU A 21 -49.45 1.62 49.90
N ASN A 22 -49.21 2.61 50.76
CA ASN A 22 -48.02 3.47 50.93
C ASN A 22 -48.33 4.31 52.18
N PRO A 23 -47.38 4.65 53.07
CA PRO A 23 -47.05 6.08 53.17
C PRO A 23 -45.64 6.45 53.73
N ARG A 24 -45.25 7.70 53.44
CA ARG A 24 -44.18 8.51 54.11
C ARG A 24 -42.73 8.07 53.84
N GLY A 25 -41.74 8.96 53.74
CA GLY A 25 -41.80 10.42 53.68
C GLY A 25 -40.56 11.08 54.32
N GLY A 26 -39.80 11.89 53.58
CA GLY A 26 -38.61 12.56 54.12
C GLY A 26 -37.98 13.59 53.19
N ARG A 27 -37.91 14.85 53.64
CA ARG A 27 -37.16 15.94 52.98
C ARG A 27 -36.59 16.85 54.06
N GLN A 28 -35.26 16.97 54.11
CA GLN A 28 -34.40 18.07 54.63
C GLN A 28 -33.02 17.49 54.96
N ARG A 29 -31.88 18.20 54.96
CA ARG A 29 -31.34 19.38 54.25
C ARG A 29 -30.03 19.68 55.01
N ARG A 30 -28.88 19.69 54.32
CA ARG A 30 -27.60 20.32 54.74
C ARG A 30 -26.97 19.87 56.09
N PHE A 31 -25.67 19.59 56.08
CA PHE A 31 -24.68 20.64 56.44
C PHE A 31 -23.30 20.35 55.84
N LYS A 32 -22.34 21.26 56.09
CA LYS A 32 -20.93 21.15 55.68
C LYS A 32 -20.14 20.39 56.74
N GLY A 33 -19.09 19.64 56.38
CA GLY A 33 -18.12 19.09 57.34
C GLY A 33 -16.83 19.92 57.43
N THR A 34 -15.98 19.63 58.43
CA THR A 34 -14.53 19.96 58.48
C THR A 34 -13.78 19.08 59.51
N VAL A 35 -13.03 18.06 59.04
CA VAL A 35 -11.63 17.65 59.39
C VAL A 35 -11.22 17.22 60.83
N VAL A 36 -10.15 16.40 60.89
CA VAL A 36 -9.16 16.07 61.98
C VAL A 36 -9.33 14.77 62.81
N ALA A 37 -8.18 14.09 63.02
CA ALA A 37 -7.78 13.20 64.15
C ALA A 37 -7.94 11.64 64.10
N SER A 38 -6.82 10.99 63.77
CA SER A 38 -6.09 10.04 64.65
C SER A 38 -6.32 8.51 64.62
N LEU A 39 -5.19 7.82 64.86
CA LEU A 39 -4.91 6.39 64.76
C LEU A 39 -5.65 5.49 65.77
N VAL A 40 -5.90 4.24 65.37
CA VAL A 40 -5.51 3.05 66.16
C VAL A 40 -4.88 2.01 65.21
N ILE A 41 -3.82 1.34 65.64
CA ILE A 41 -3.25 0.15 64.97
C ILE A 41 -3.47 -1.06 65.89
N ALA A 42 -4.00 -2.15 65.36
CA ALA A 42 -3.96 -3.48 65.98
C ALA A 42 -3.74 -4.51 64.86
N GLY A 43 -2.85 -5.49 65.08
CA GLY A 43 -2.32 -6.33 64.01
C GLY A 43 -3.08 -7.64 63.79
N LEU A 44 -2.97 -8.16 62.57
CA LEU A 44 -3.21 -9.57 62.24
C LEU A 44 -2.19 -10.00 61.17
N LEU A 45 -1.22 -10.80 61.59
CA LEU A 45 -0.20 -11.36 60.71
C LEU A 45 -0.77 -12.58 59.98
N ALA A 46 -1.18 -12.39 58.73
CA ALA A 46 -1.46 -13.48 57.80
C ALA A 46 -0.22 -13.71 56.92
N SER A 47 0.34 -14.91 56.95
CA SER A 47 1.56 -15.27 56.21
C SER A 47 1.28 -15.43 54.72
N ALA A 48 1.62 -14.41 53.94
CA ALA A 48 1.56 -14.45 52.48
C ALA A 48 2.59 -15.47 51.95
N GLN A 49 2.13 -16.67 51.58
CA GLN A 49 2.93 -17.63 50.84
C GLN A 49 3.26 -17.05 49.47
N THR A 50 4.54 -16.82 49.19
CA THR A 50 5.01 -16.41 47.87
C THR A 50 4.82 -17.56 46.89
N ALA A 51 3.83 -17.44 46.01
CA ALA A 51 3.68 -18.36 44.88
C ALA A 51 4.93 -18.26 44.00
N SER A 52 5.80 -19.27 44.08
CA SER A 52 7.00 -19.37 43.27
C SER A 52 6.61 -19.51 41.81
N ALA A 53 6.88 -18.48 41.01
CA ALA A 53 6.72 -18.56 39.57
C ALA A 53 7.60 -19.70 39.04
N LEU A 54 6.98 -20.65 38.34
CA LEU A 54 7.71 -21.68 37.61
C LEU A 54 8.74 -21.00 36.70
N PRO A 55 10.01 -21.45 36.68
CA PRO A 55 11.01 -20.87 35.81
C PRO A 55 10.53 -21.02 34.37
N ALA A 56 10.28 -19.89 33.70
CA ALA A 56 9.93 -19.89 32.29
C ALA A 56 11.09 -20.54 31.52
N THR A 57 10.83 -21.71 30.93
CA THR A 57 11.80 -22.38 30.07
C THR A 57 12.21 -21.39 28.97
N PRO A 58 13.51 -21.10 28.79
CA PRO A 58 13.93 -20.15 27.78
C PRO A 58 13.49 -20.70 26.42
N LEU A 59 12.64 -19.94 25.73
CA LEU A 59 12.16 -20.31 24.40
C LEU A 59 13.39 -20.51 23.52
N ALA A 60 13.63 -21.75 23.09
CA ALA A 60 14.84 -22.12 22.38
C ALA A 60 15.05 -21.17 21.19
N ALA A 61 16.23 -20.55 21.13
CA ALA A 61 16.52 -19.53 20.12
C ALA A 61 16.33 -20.13 18.72
N ALA A 62 15.31 -19.67 18.01
CA ALA A 62 14.89 -20.25 16.74
C ALA A 62 16.06 -20.23 15.75
N THR A 63 16.63 -21.39 15.47
CA THR A 63 17.80 -21.54 14.61
C THR A 63 17.44 -21.10 13.20
N THR A 64 18.05 -20.01 12.74
CA THR A 64 17.92 -19.54 11.36
C THR A 64 18.21 -20.72 10.42
N PRO A 65 17.29 -21.12 9.54
CA PRO A 65 17.50 -22.27 8.68
C PRO A 65 18.69 -21.99 7.75
N SER A 66 19.57 -22.98 7.57
CA SER A 66 20.62 -22.91 6.57
C SER A 66 19.99 -22.83 5.18
N VAL A 67 20.55 -21.96 4.32
CA VAL A 67 20.01 -21.73 2.98
C VAL A 67 21.06 -22.08 1.95
N SER A 68 20.75 -23.08 1.12
CA SER A 68 21.58 -23.51 0.00
C SER A 68 21.03 -23.00 -1.33
N ARG A 69 21.77 -23.19 -2.43
CA ARG A 69 21.31 -22.91 -3.79
C ARG A 69 21.64 -24.06 -4.74
N ILE A 70 20.71 -24.37 -5.62
CA ILE A 70 20.89 -25.20 -6.81
C ILE A 70 20.48 -24.34 -8.01
N GLY A 71 21.41 -24.03 -8.91
CA GLY A 71 21.14 -23.17 -10.06
C GLY A 71 22.42 -22.75 -10.78
N GLY A 72 22.29 -22.40 -12.06
CA GLY A 72 23.40 -21.99 -12.92
C GLY A 72 23.27 -20.55 -13.42
N ALA A 73 24.10 -20.19 -14.40
CA ALA A 73 24.03 -18.88 -15.08
C ALA A 73 22.79 -18.74 -15.97
N ASP A 74 22.22 -19.86 -16.44
CA ASP A 74 21.01 -19.94 -17.25
C ASP A 74 20.15 -21.15 -16.86
N ARG A 75 19.02 -21.35 -17.57
CA ARG A 75 18.07 -22.44 -17.33
C ARG A 75 18.61 -23.83 -17.63
N THR A 76 19.48 -23.97 -18.63
CA THR A 76 20.15 -25.24 -18.99
C THR A 76 21.17 -25.64 -17.93
N ALA A 77 22.01 -24.69 -17.51
CA ALA A 77 22.94 -24.88 -16.40
C ALA A 77 22.21 -25.17 -15.07
N SER A 78 21.04 -24.55 -14.86
CA SER A 78 20.19 -24.84 -13.69
C SER A 78 19.58 -26.25 -13.74
N ALA A 79 19.11 -26.71 -14.91
CA ALA A 79 18.64 -28.08 -15.08
C ALA A 79 19.75 -29.13 -14.85
N ILE A 80 20.97 -28.85 -15.31
CA ILE A 80 22.15 -29.69 -15.04
C ILE A 80 22.48 -29.72 -13.54
N ALA A 81 22.50 -28.57 -12.86
CA ALA A 81 22.73 -28.50 -11.41
C ALA A 81 21.66 -29.28 -10.60
N VAL A 82 20.39 -29.21 -11.02
CA VAL A 82 19.31 -30.01 -10.43
C VAL A 82 19.50 -31.51 -10.69
N SER A 83 19.87 -31.89 -11.93
CA SER A 83 20.17 -33.27 -12.29
C SER A 83 21.31 -33.87 -11.46
N GLN A 84 22.39 -33.12 -11.26
CA GLN A 84 23.52 -33.52 -10.42
C GLN A 84 23.14 -33.65 -8.94
N ALA A 85 22.27 -32.75 -8.44
CA ALA A 85 21.78 -32.79 -7.08
C ALA A 85 20.76 -33.92 -6.80
N ALA A 86 20.05 -34.41 -7.83
CA ALA A 86 19.04 -35.47 -7.71
C ALA A 86 19.58 -36.87 -8.07
N PHE A 87 20.48 -36.95 -9.06
CA PHE A 87 20.99 -38.20 -9.65
C PHE A 87 22.53 -38.25 -9.63
N PRO A 88 23.18 -38.26 -8.45
CA PRO A 88 24.64 -38.30 -8.35
C PRO A 88 25.22 -39.59 -8.97
N SER A 89 24.55 -40.73 -8.81
CA SER A 89 25.02 -42.05 -9.24
C SER A 89 24.59 -42.46 -10.66
N GLY A 90 23.89 -41.59 -11.39
CA GLY A 90 23.30 -41.89 -12.71
C GLY A 90 21.77 -41.97 -12.68
N ALA A 91 21.15 -42.18 -13.85
CA ALA A 91 19.70 -42.34 -14.00
C ALA A 91 19.36 -43.29 -15.16
N PRO A 92 18.36 -44.19 -15.04
CA PRO A 92 17.99 -45.13 -16.10
C PRO A 92 17.40 -44.44 -17.36
N VAL A 93 16.78 -43.27 -17.18
CA VAL A 93 16.16 -42.47 -18.24
C VAL A 93 16.52 -41.00 -18.11
N VAL A 94 16.60 -40.27 -19.23
CA VAL A 94 16.69 -38.80 -19.26
C VAL A 94 15.62 -38.23 -20.17
N TYR A 95 14.93 -37.19 -19.70
CA TYR A 95 14.01 -36.41 -20.52
C TYR A 95 14.72 -35.12 -20.98
N VAL A 96 14.55 -34.75 -22.25
CA VAL A 96 15.17 -33.55 -22.84
C VAL A 96 14.07 -32.63 -23.38
N GLY A 97 13.81 -31.55 -22.62
CA GLY A 97 12.82 -30.53 -22.96
C GLY A 97 13.42 -29.29 -23.65
N SER A 98 12.55 -28.43 -24.15
CA SER A 98 12.95 -27.22 -24.89
C SER A 98 13.22 -26.04 -23.96
N THR A 99 14.31 -25.30 -24.16
CA THR A 99 14.60 -24.07 -23.41
C THR A 99 13.56 -22.97 -23.65
N THR A 100 12.82 -23.00 -24.77
CA THR A 100 11.90 -21.92 -25.18
C THR A 100 10.42 -22.18 -24.88
N ARG A 101 9.98 -23.42 -24.66
CA ARG A 101 8.55 -23.78 -24.50
C ARG A 101 8.25 -24.37 -23.12
N PHE A 102 7.30 -23.76 -22.42
CA PHE A 102 6.91 -24.18 -21.06
C PHE A 102 6.00 -25.43 -21.04
N ALA A 103 5.01 -25.50 -21.92
CA ALA A 103 3.86 -26.40 -21.82
C ALA A 103 4.20 -27.90 -21.72
N GLY A 104 5.11 -28.41 -22.55
CA GLY A 104 5.52 -29.82 -22.49
C GLY A 104 6.44 -30.12 -21.31
N ASN A 105 7.30 -29.17 -20.94
CA ASN A 105 8.34 -29.39 -19.92
C ASN A 105 7.76 -29.60 -18.52
N PHE A 106 6.75 -28.82 -18.11
CA PHE A 106 6.22 -28.97 -16.75
C PHE A 106 5.46 -30.28 -16.54
N VAL A 107 4.91 -30.86 -17.61
CA VAL A 107 4.25 -32.17 -17.60
C VAL A 107 5.27 -33.31 -17.66
N ALA A 108 6.33 -33.14 -18.46
CA ALA A 108 7.40 -34.12 -18.56
C ALA A 108 8.23 -34.26 -17.27
N GLY A 109 8.34 -33.24 -16.43
CA GLY A 109 9.10 -33.31 -15.17
C GLY A 109 8.57 -34.36 -14.18
N PRO A 110 7.28 -34.36 -13.81
CA PRO A 110 6.69 -35.40 -12.96
C PRO A 110 6.74 -36.81 -13.58
N VAL A 111 6.62 -36.91 -14.91
CA VAL A 111 6.81 -38.18 -15.65
C VAL A 111 8.25 -38.68 -15.56
N ALA A 112 9.23 -37.79 -15.74
CA ALA A 112 10.66 -38.10 -15.54
C ALA A 112 10.93 -38.52 -14.10
N ALA A 113 10.39 -37.79 -13.12
CA ALA A 113 10.53 -38.07 -11.70
C ALA A 113 9.94 -39.43 -11.29
N ALA A 114 8.77 -39.79 -11.84
CA ALA A 114 8.16 -41.11 -11.64
C ALA A 114 9.04 -42.23 -12.23
N ALA A 115 9.56 -42.03 -13.45
CA ALA A 115 10.48 -42.94 -14.14
C ALA A 115 11.93 -42.92 -13.61
N GLY A 116 12.23 -42.14 -12.56
CA GLY A 116 13.56 -42.10 -11.92
C GLY A 116 14.63 -41.33 -12.71
N GLY A 117 14.25 -40.32 -13.49
CA GLY A 117 15.16 -39.52 -14.32
C GLY A 117 15.01 -37.99 -14.18
N PRO A 118 16.03 -37.22 -14.62
CA PRO A 118 15.97 -35.77 -14.69
C PRO A 118 15.29 -35.28 -15.98
N LEU A 119 14.75 -34.06 -15.92
CA LEU A 119 14.46 -33.24 -17.08
C LEU A 119 15.63 -32.28 -17.34
N LEU A 120 16.40 -32.54 -18.39
CA LEU A 120 17.41 -31.63 -18.94
C LEU A 120 16.80 -30.75 -20.04
N LEU A 121 17.53 -29.69 -20.43
CA LEU A 121 17.08 -28.73 -21.44
C LEU A 121 18.06 -28.63 -22.64
N SER A 122 17.50 -28.36 -23.81
CA SER A 122 18.19 -28.08 -25.07
C SER A 122 17.51 -26.92 -25.81
N THR A 123 18.23 -26.20 -26.68
CA THR A 123 17.55 -25.26 -27.59
C THR A 123 16.89 -26.03 -28.74
N PRO A 124 15.97 -25.41 -29.51
CA PRO A 124 15.37 -26.06 -30.68
C PRO A 124 16.38 -26.50 -31.74
N SER A 125 17.54 -25.86 -31.84
CA SER A 125 18.53 -26.13 -32.89
C SER A 125 19.86 -26.71 -32.40
N SER A 126 20.12 -26.75 -31.09
CA SER A 126 21.39 -27.28 -30.55
C SER A 126 21.27 -27.79 -29.11
N VAL A 127 21.79 -29.00 -28.89
CA VAL A 127 22.04 -29.56 -27.55
C VAL A 127 23.45 -29.17 -27.11
N SER A 128 23.54 -28.46 -26.00
CA SER A 128 24.80 -27.89 -25.53
C SER A 128 25.81 -28.96 -25.08
N THR A 129 27.11 -28.73 -25.24
CA THR A 129 28.16 -29.64 -24.73
C THR A 129 28.01 -29.95 -23.24
N PRO A 130 27.66 -28.98 -22.35
CA PRO A 130 27.26 -29.28 -20.98
C PRO A 130 26.09 -30.27 -20.86
N THR A 131 25.02 -30.12 -21.67
CA THR A 131 23.88 -31.06 -21.67
C THR A 131 24.33 -32.46 -22.12
N VAL A 132 25.14 -32.56 -23.19
CA VAL A 132 25.70 -33.85 -23.67
C VAL A 132 26.58 -34.52 -22.61
N ASN A 133 27.41 -33.75 -21.92
CA ASN A 133 28.29 -34.28 -20.86
C ASN A 133 27.49 -34.73 -19.63
N GLU A 134 26.41 -34.03 -19.27
CA GLU A 134 25.51 -34.46 -18.20
C GLU A 134 24.76 -35.75 -18.57
N ILE A 135 24.27 -35.90 -19.81
CA ILE A 135 23.69 -37.17 -20.30
C ILE A 135 24.72 -38.32 -20.20
N ARG A 136 25.97 -38.09 -20.61
CA ARG A 136 27.06 -39.07 -20.49
C ARG A 136 27.42 -39.41 -19.04
N ARG A 137 27.31 -38.45 -18.11
CA ARG A 137 27.46 -38.68 -16.66
C ARG A 137 26.33 -39.57 -16.12
N LEU A 138 25.11 -39.36 -16.60
CA LEU A 138 23.91 -40.08 -16.16
C LEU A 138 23.84 -41.54 -16.67
N LYS A 139 24.44 -41.84 -17.82
CA LYS A 139 24.48 -43.15 -18.49
C LYS A 139 23.09 -43.82 -18.68
N PRO A 140 22.09 -43.11 -19.22
CA PRO A 140 20.74 -43.65 -19.36
C PRO A 140 20.66 -44.79 -20.39
N GLN A 141 19.74 -45.71 -20.16
CA GLN A 141 19.32 -46.70 -21.17
C GLN A 141 18.31 -46.10 -22.15
N LYS A 142 17.52 -45.11 -21.72
CA LYS A 142 16.51 -44.43 -22.55
C LYS A 142 16.64 -42.91 -22.50
N ILE A 143 16.51 -42.26 -23.65
CA ILE A 143 16.31 -40.80 -23.73
C ILE A 143 14.95 -40.51 -24.37
N VAL A 144 14.23 -39.56 -23.78
CA VAL A 144 12.94 -39.07 -24.26
C VAL A 144 13.06 -37.59 -24.62
N VAL A 145 13.02 -37.29 -25.91
CA VAL A 145 12.93 -35.91 -26.40
C VAL A 145 11.49 -35.43 -26.30
N VAL A 146 11.28 -34.31 -25.61
CA VAL A 146 9.94 -33.78 -25.29
C VAL A 146 9.61 -32.60 -26.21
N GLY A 147 8.50 -32.72 -26.93
CA GLY A 147 7.98 -31.71 -27.84
C GLY A 147 8.09 -32.07 -29.32
N SER A 148 7.47 -31.23 -30.15
CA SER A 148 7.49 -31.34 -31.60
C SER A 148 8.86 -30.98 -32.20
N THR A 149 8.99 -31.11 -33.52
CA THR A 149 10.18 -30.69 -34.27
C THR A 149 10.43 -29.17 -34.23
N SER A 150 9.42 -28.34 -33.89
CA SER A 150 9.63 -26.90 -33.64
C SER A 150 10.15 -26.60 -32.23
N ASP A 151 9.96 -27.53 -31.29
CA ASP A 151 10.35 -27.37 -29.89
C ASP A 151 11.77 -27.88 -29.66
N ILE A 152 12.08 -29.04 -30.24
CA ILE A 152 13.40 -29.66 -30.36
C ILE A 152 13.51 -30.22 -31.78
N GLY A 153 14.32 -29.60 -32.64
CA GLY A 153 14.51 -29.99 -34.04
C GLY A 153 15.29 -31.29 -34.22
N ASP A 154 15.18 -31.91 -35.38
CA ASP A 154 15.75 -33.24 -35.60
C ASP A 154 17.29 -33.26 -35.67
N VAL A 155 17.94 -32.10 -35.86
CA VAL A 155 19.38 -31.92 -35.63
C VAL A 155 19.78 -32.27 -34.19
N VAL A 156 18.94 -31.91 -33.20
CA VAL A 156 19.15 -32.26 -31.79
C VAL A 156 18.84 -33.73 -31.54
N LEU A 157 17.72 -34.24 -32.06
CA LEU A 157 17.33 -35.64 -31.91
C LEU A 157 18.39 -36.59 -32.49
N ASN A 158 18.94 -36.27 -33.65
CA ASN A 158 20.00 -37.05 -34.30
C ASN A 158 21.32 -36.96 -33.53
N ARG A 159 21.68 -35.79 -32.97
CA ARG A 159 22.87 -35.66 -32.09
C ARG A 159 22.70 -36.37 -30.73
N ILE A 160 21.47 -36.68 -30.32
CA ILE A 160 21.19 -37.52 -29.14
C ILE A 160 21.27 -39.01 -29.51
N ARG A 161 20.78 -39.40 -30.69
CA ARG A 161 20.90 -40.76 -31.25
C ARG A 161 22.34 -41.17 -31.55
N ASP A 162 23.22 -40.19 -31.76
CA ASP A 162 24.67 -40.34 -31.93
C ASP A 162 25.38 -40.76 -30.62
N GLY A 163 25.08 -41.97 -30.16
CA GLY A 163 25.80 -42.68 -29.10
C GLY A 163 25.56 -42.22 -27.66
N LEU A 164 24.46 -41.51 -27.34
CA LEU A 164 24.18 -41.08 -25.96
C LEU A 164 23.30 -42.05 -25.14
N ALA A 165 22.49 -42.88 -25.79
CA ALA A 165 21.70 -43.97 -25.19
C ALA A 165 21.28 -44.99 -26.27
N PRO A 166 21.00 -46.26 -25.92
CA PRO A 166 20.53 -47.26 -26.88
C PRO A 166 19.07 -47.06 -27.33
N ASP A 167 18.18 -46.55 -26.45
CA ASP A 167 16.81 -46.17 -26.81
C ASP A 167 16.65 -44.63 -26.83
N VAL A 168 16.19 -44.07 -27.96
CA VAL A 168 15.94 -42.63 -28.11
C VAL A 168 14.60 -42.36 -28.82
N THR A 169 13.62 -41.92 -28.03
CA THR A 169 12.23 -41.65 -28.44
C THR A 169 11.92 -40.15 -28.44
N ARG A 170 10.84 -39.76 -29.14
CA ARG A 170 10.23 -38.43 -29.07
C ARG A 170 8.78 -38.56 -28.60
N LEU A 171 8.34 -37.71 -27.67
CA LEU A 171 6.96 -37.66 -27.17
C LEU A 171 6.42 -36.21 -27.16
N GLY A 172 5.10 -36.05 -27.15
CA GLY A 172 4.45 -34.74 -27.07
C GLY A 172 4.51 -33.92 -28.35
N ALA A 173 4.35 -34.55 -29.52
CA ALA A 173 4.14 -33.86 -30.78
C ALA A 173 2.63 -33.65 -31.03
N GLY A 174 2.21 -32.42 -31.36
CA GLY A 174 0.81 -32.12 -31.67
C GLY A 174 0.28 -30.87 -30.94
N GLU A 175 -1.04 -30.85 -30.72
CA GLU A 175 -1.75 -29.81 -29.97
C GLU A 175 -1.30 -29.83 -28.49
N PRO A 176 -1.05 -28.66 -27.85
CA PRO A 176 -0.57 -28.55 -26.47
C PRO A 176 -1.21 -29.47 -25.41
N TYR A 177 -2.54 -29.58 -25.35
CA TYR A 177 -3.22 -30.41 -24.35
C TYR A 177 -3.23 -31.90 -24.73
N ALA A 178 -3.37 -32.23 -26.02
CA ALA A 178 -3.20 -33.60 -26.50
C ALA A 178 -1.78 -34.12 -26.20
N ALA A 179 -0.76 -33.39 -26.60
CA ALA A 179 0.65 -33.71 -26.35
C ALA A 179 0.97 -33.86 -24.85
N ALA A 180 0.36 -33.04 -23.99
CA ALA A 180 0.49 -33.19 -22.54
C ALA A 180 -0.12 -34.49 -22.01
N ARG A 181 -1.31 -34.88 -22.50
CA ARG A 181 -1.94 -36.15 -22.13
C ARG A 181 -1.12 -37.35 -22.62
N ASP A 182 -0.52 -37.28 -23.80
CA ASP A 182 0.36 -38.34 -24.33
C ASP A 182 1.63 -38.50 -23.47
N ILE A 183 2.24 -37.38 -23.04
CA ILE A 183 3.36 -37.39 -22.09
C ILE A 183 2.93 -38.04 -20.77
N VAL A 184 1.77 -37.69 -20.22
CA VAL A 184 1.23 -38.33 -18.99
C VAL A 184 1.02 -39.84 -19.17
N ALA A 185 0.39 -40.26 -20.27
CA ALA A 185 0.12 -41.67 -20.56
C ALA A 185 1.41 -42.50 -20.73
N SER A 186 2.52 -41.88 -21.15
CA SER A 186 3.81 -42.56 -21.25
C SER A 186 4.49 -42.84 -19.90
N GLY A 187 4.11 -42.11 -18.85
CA GLY A 187 4.68 -42.24 -17.50
C GLY A 187 3.78 -42.93 -16.48
N PHE A 188 2.46 -42.94 -16.71
CA PHE A 188 1.47 -43.41 -15.74
C PHE A 188 0.45 -44.34 -16.42
N SER A 189 0.39 -45.59 -15.98
CA SER A 189 -0.69 -46.53 -16.31
C SER A 189 -1.86 -46.45 -15.31
N THR A 190 -1.58 -46.05 -14.07
CA THR A 190 -2.57 -45.73 -13.03
C THR A 190 -2.11 -44.53 -12.20
N ALA A 191 -3.04 -43.85 -11.55
CA ALA A 191 -2.78 -42.76 -10.61
C ALA A 191 -3.91 -42.68 -9.57
N THR A 192 -3.57 -42.53 -8.29
CA THR A 192 -4.59 -42.35 -7.23
C THR A 192 -5.00 -40.88 -7.10
N THR A 193 -4.07 -39.96 -7.39
CA THR A 193 -4.28 -38.51 -7.38
C THR A 193 -3.81 -37.90 -8.69
N ALA A 194 -4.53 -36.93 -9.24
CA ALA A 194 -4.02 -36.06 -10.31
C ALA A 194 -4.02 -34.60 -9.86
N ILE A 195 -2.92 -33.89 -10.13
CA ILE A 195 -2.82 -32.45 -9.88
C ILE A 195 -3.15 -31.73 -11.18
N LEU A 196 -4.09 -30.78 -11.13
CA LEU A 196 -4.57 -30.06 -12.31
C LEU A 196 -4.18 -28.59 -12.26
N VAL A 197 -3.60 -28.11 -13.36
CA VAL A 197 -3.15 -26.72 -13.55
C VAL A 197 -3.77 -26.11 -14.80
N SER A 198 -3.88 -24.79 -14.86
CA SER A 198 -4.35 -24.09 -16.05
C SER A 198 -3.21 -23.97 -17.08
N GLY A 199 -3.37 -24.59 -18.26
CA GLY A 199 -2.39 -24.50 -19.35
C GLY A 199 -2.21 -23.08 -19.91
N ARG A 200 -3.11 -22.15 -19.56
CA ARG A 200 -3.05 -20.72 -19.96
C ARG A 200 -2.12 -19.86 -19.09
N THR A 201 -1.55 -20.38 -18.00
CA THR A 201 -0.61 -19.63 -17.16
C THR A 201 0.42 -20.53 -16.50
N TRP A 202 1.57 -19.96 -16.10
CA TRP A 202 2.62 -20.65 -15.34
C TRP A 202 2.56 -20.36 -13.83
N LEU A 203 1.71 -19.40 -13.40
CA LEU A 203 1.54 -19.02 -12.01
C LEU A 203 1.03 -20.22 -11.19
N GLY A 204 1.74 -20.58 -10.12
CA GLY A 204 1.44 -21.77 -9.30
C GLY A 204 1.84 -23.12 -9.90
N VAL A 205 2.32 -23.19 -11.15
CA VAL A 205 2.66 -24.47 -11.81
C VAL A 205 3.93 -25.10 -11.23
N LEU A 206 4.95 -24.33 -10.83
CA LEU A 206 6.16 -24.89 -10.21
C LEU A 206 5.90 -25.60 -8.86
N PRO A 207 5.10 -25.04 -7.93
CA PRO A 207 4.59 -25.79 -6.78
C PRO A 207 3.82 -27.07 -7.14
N ALA A 208 2.92 -27.00 -8.12
CA ALA A 208 2.16 -28.16 -8.60
C ALA A 208 3.06 -29.27 -9.18
N MET A 209 4.07 -28.87 -9.93
CA MET A 209 5.10 -29.73 -10.53
C MET A 209 6.00 -30.39 -9.48
N GLY A 210 6.33 -29.67 -8.40
CA GLY A 210 6.99 -30.25 -7.23
C GLY A 210 6.13 -31.33 -6.57
N ALA A 211 4.89 -30.99 -6.23
CA ALA A 211 3.97 -31.92 -5.57
C ALA A 211 3.71 -33.19 -6.40
N ALA A 212 3.48 -33.03 -7.70
CA ALA A 212 3.31 -34.14 -8.64
C ALA A 212 4.56 -35.03 -8.74
N GLY A 213 5.76 -34.42 -8.81
CA GLY A 213 7.02 -35.14 -8.81
C GLY A 213 7.26 -35.96 -7.53
N GLN A 214 7.10 -35.35 -6.36
CA GLN A 214 7.29 -36.04 -5.07
C GLN A 214 6.32 -37.22 -4.89
N LEU A 215 5.04 -37.01 -5.19
CA LEU A 215 4.01 -38.04 -5.06
C LEU A 215 4.10 -39.10 -6.16
N LYS A 216 4.94 -38.89 -7.19
CA LYS A 216 4.98 -39.66 -8.44
C LYS A 216 3.58 -39.83 -9.02
N GLN A 217 2.90 -38.71 -9.22
CA GLN A 217 1.53 -38.60 -9.73
C GLN A 217 1.48 -37.66 -10.95
N PRO A 218 0.48 -37.78 -11.83
CA PRO A 218 0.35 -36.93 -13.01
C PRO A 218 0.03 -35.47 -12.67
N LEU A 219 0.72 -34.56 -13.36
CA LEU A 219 0.35 -33.15 -13.48
C LEU A 219 -0.31 -32.92 -14.85
N ILE A 220 -1.59 -32.57 -14.86
CA ILE A 220 -2.40 -32.46 -16.08
C ILE A 220 -2.78 -30.99 -16.33
N PRO A 221 -2.41 -30.39 -17.47
CA PRO A 221 -2.91 -29.08 -17.85
C PRO A 221 -4.32 -29.17 -18.42
N VAL A 222 -5.17 -28.23 -18.04
CA VAL A 222 -6.51 -28.01 -18.62
C VAL A 222 -6.62 -26.59 -19.15
N ASP A 223 -7.54 -26.34 -20.09
CA ASP A 223 -7.95 -24.97 -20.37
C ASP A 223 -8.78 -24.45 -19.19
N GLY A 224 -8.12 -23.87 -18.20
CA GLY A 224 -8.77 -23.38 -16.99
C GLY A 224 -9.77 -22.24 -17.20
N SER A 225 -9.84 -21.64 -18.39
CA SER A 225 -10.87 -20.66 -18.74
C SER A 225 -12.14 -21.26 -19.33
N SER A 226 -12.09 -22.55 -19.71
CA SER A 226 -13.26 -23.28 -20.21
C SER A 226 -14.38 -23.33 -19.16
N SER A 227 -15.63 -23.30 -19.61
CA SER A 227 -16.82 -23.47 -18.76
C SER A 227 -17.00 -24.90 -18.25
N THR A 228 -16.29 -25.89 -18.81
CA THR A 228 -16.33 -27.30 -18.38
C THR A 228 -15.01 -28.02 -18.68
N LEU A 229 -14.79 -29.18 -18.06
CA LEU A 229 -13.69 -30.07 -18.37
C LEU A 229 -13.88 -30.70 -19.77
N ASP A 230 -12.81 -30.81 -20.56
CA ASP A 230 -12.88 -31.46 -21.87
C ASP A 230 -13.00 -32.99 -21.76
N SER A 231 -13.62 -33.60 -22.78
CA SER A 231 -13.89 -35.04 -22.82
C SER A 231 -12.63 -35.90 -22.82
N ALA A 232 -11.55 -35.47 -23.49
CA ALA A 232 -10.31 -36.24 -23.56
C ALA A 232 -9.57 -36.25 -22.21
N THR A 233 -9.54 -35.14 -21.48
CA THR A 233 -9.02 -35.12 -20.10
C THR A 233 -9.90 -35.92 -19.14
N LYS A 234 -11.22 -35.87 -19.29
CA LYS A 234 -12.14 -36.76 -18.53
C LYS A 234 -11.83 -38.24 -18.76
N SER A 235 -11.65 -38.64 -20.03
CA SER A 235 -11.28 -40.02 -20.38
C SER A 235 -9.92 -40.43 -19.82
N GLN A 236 -8.91 -39.56 -19.83
CA GLN A 236 -7.61 -39.89 -19.22
C GLN A 236 -7.71 -40.07 -17.70
N LEU A 237 -8.43 -39.19 -16.99
CA LEU A 237 -8.62 -39.32 -15.53
C LEU A 237 -9.32 -40.64 -15.17
N ALA A 238 -10.32 -41.05 -15.96
CA ALA A 238 -11.01 -42.33 -15.79
C ALA A 238 -10.10 -43.53 -16.10
N ALA A 239 -9.34 -43.49 -17.20
CA ALA A 239 -8.43 -44.57 -17.60
C ALA A 239 -7.29 -44.80 -16.59
N LEU A 240 -6.82 -43.72 -15.94
CA LEU A 240 -5.82 -43.78 -14.86
C LEU A 240 -6.40 -44.24 -13.50
N GLY A 241 -7.72 -44.31 -13.34
CA GLY A 241 -8.36 -44.68 -12.08
C GLY A 241 -8.30 -43.60 -10.98
N VAL A 242 -8.27 -42.32 -11.36
CA VAL A 242 -8.02 -41.20 -10.43
C VAL A 242 -9.15 -41.04 -9.41
N ALA A 243 -8.82 -41.29 -8.13
CA ALA A 243 -9.74 -41.14 -7.01
C ALA A 243 -9.77 -39.70 -6.42
N ARG A 244 -8.66 -38.95 -6.54
CA ARG A 244 -8.51 -37.58 -6.02
C ARG A 244 -8.00 -36.62 -7.10
N VAL A 245 -8.60 -35.44 -7.22
CA VAL A 245 -8.06 -34.34 -8.03
C VAL A 245 -7.76 -33.13 -7.15
N VAL A 246 -6.60 -32.50 -7.35
CA VAL A 246 -6.22 -31.24 -6.70
C VAL A 246 -6.08 -30.15 -7.76
N LEU A 247 -7.04 -29.22 -7.79
CA LEU A 247 -6.98 -28.03 -8.64
C LEU A 247 -6.03 -26.99 -8.05
N VAL A 248 -5.12 -26.44 -8.84
CA VAL A 248 -4.19 -25.39 -8.38
C VAL A 248 -4.58 -24.04 -8.95
N GLY A 249 -4.94 -23.11 -8.06
CA GLY A 249 -5.40 -21.77 -8.38
C GLY A 249 -6.90 -21.54 -8.17
N GLY A 250 -7.28 -20.27 -8.09
CA GLY A 250 -8.67 -19.84 -7.88
C GLY A 250 -9.56 -20.01 -9.11
N THR A 251 -10.83 -19.62 -8.98
CA THR A 251 -11.86 -19.74 -10.03
C THR A 251 -11.57 -18.90 -11.28
N SER A 252 -10.69 -17.90 -11.18
CA SER A 252 -10.15 -17.12 -12.30
C SER A 252 -8.99 -17.81 -13.04
N THR A 253 -8.40 -18.86 -12.46
CA THR A 253 -7.31 -19.65 -13.05
C THR A 253 -7.83 -20.96 -13.63
N ILE A 254 -8.67 -21.68 -12.88
CA ILE A 254 -9.41 -22.87 -13.30
C ILE A 254 -10.87 -22.67 -12.90
N SER A 255 -11.79 -22.63 -13.86
CA SER A 255 -13.19 -22.26 -13.64
C SER A 255 -13.91 -23.13 -12.59
N ALA A 256 -15.02 -22.60 -12.06
CA ALA A 256 -15.91 -23.37 -11.18
C ALA A 256 -16.59 -24.52 -11.94
N GLY A 257 -16.90 -24.36 -13.23
CA GLY A 257 -17.56 -25.39 -14.04
C GLY A 257 -16.67 -26.60 -14.35
N ILE A 258 -15.36 -26.40 -14.48
CA ILE A 258 -14.38 -27.51 -14.53
C ILE A 258 -14.42 -28.32 -13.22
N GLU A 259 -14.48 -27.63 -12.07
CA GLU A 259 -14.58 -28.29 -10.77
C GLU A 259 -15.91 -29.04 -10.60
N THR A 260 -17.03 -28.45 -11.02
CA THR A 260 -18.35 -29.12 -11.05
C THR A 260 -18.32 -30.36 -11.96
N ALA A 261 -17.71 -30.27 -13.13
CA ALA A 261 -17.57 -31.40 -14.05
C ALA A 261 -16.71 -32.54 -13.46
N LEU A 262 -15.65 -32.22 -12.71
CA LEU A 262 -14.82 -33.20 -11.98
C LEU A 262 -15.58 -33.89 -10.85
N ARG A 263 -16.31 -33.12 -10.03
CA ARG A 263 -17.10 -33.64 -8.89
C ARG A 263 -18.22 -34.60 -9.32
N ALA A 264 -18.58 -34.64 -10.60
CA ALA A 264 -19.55 -35.59 -11.15
C ALA A 264 -18.99 -37.00 -11.44
N PHE A 265 -17.67 -37.23 -11.32
CA PHE A 265 -17.07 -38.57 -11.53
C PHE A 265 -15.79 -38.86 -10.73
N VAL A 266 -15.12 -37.86 -10.15
CA VAL A 266 -13.96 -38.04 -9.26
C VAL A 266 -14.44 -37.99 -7.80
N PRO A 267 -14.20 -39.02 -6.97
CA PRO A 267 -14.65 -39.08 -5.57
C PRO A 267 -14.25 -37.87 -4.72
N THR A 268 -12.98 -37.44 -4.80
CA THR A 268 -12.46 -36.30 -4.03
C THR A 268 -11.93 -35.22 -4.96
N VAL A 269 -12.43 -34.00 -4.85
CA VAL A 269 -11.90 -32.84 -5.57
C VAL A 269 -11.57 -31.73 -4.56
N ASP A 270 -10.28 -31.39 -4.49
CA ASP A 270 -9.75 -30.29 -3.68
C ASP A 270 -9.35 -29.11 -4.56
N ARG A 271 -9.24 -27.92 -3.97
CA ARG A 271 -8.67 -26.74 -4.63
C ARG A 271 -7.67 -26.03 -3.74
N ALA A 272 -6.41 -26.01 -4.17
CA ALA A 272 -5.36 -25.16 -3.64
C ALA A 272 -5.59 -23.71 -4.09
N ASN A 273 -6.31 -22.93 -3.28
CA ASN A 273 -6.77 -21.58 -3.61
C ASN A 273 -5.97 -20.50 -2.85
N GLY A 274 -5.97 -19.27 -3.37
CA GLY A 274 -5.35 -18.12 -2.74
C GLY A 274 -5.68 -16.82 -3.46
N ALA A 275 -5.47 -15.67 -2.80
CA ALA A 275 -5.61 -14.36 -3.42
C ALA A 275 -4.55 -14.10 -4.51
N ASP A 276 -3.44 -14.83 -4.46
CA ASP A 276 -2.38 -14.88 -5.44
C ASP A 276 -1.73 -16.28 -5.50
N GLN A 277 -0.72 -16.45 -6.37
CA GLN A 277 0.03 -17.71 -6.51
C GLN A 277 0.81 -18.13 -5.26
N TYR A 278 1.16 -17.19 -4.37
CA TYR A 278 1.94 -17.46 -3.17
C TYR A 278 1.03 -18.08 -2.10
N ALA A 279 -0.17 -17.50 -1.92
CA ALA A 279 -1.22 -18.08 -1.11
C ALA A 279 -1.73 -19.43 -1.67
N ALA A 280 -1.87 -19.56 -2.99
CA ALA A 280 -2.24 -20.84 -3.62
C ALA A 280 -1.17 -21.93 -3.42
N ALA A 281 0.12 -21.58 -3.45
CA ALA A 281 1.20 -22.51 -3.14
C ALA A 281 1.20 -22.94 -1.67
N ILE A 282 0.96 -22.02 -0.73
CA ILE A 282 0.78 -22.35 0.70
C ILE A 282 -0.41 -23.30 0.88
N SER A 283 -1.54 -23.03 0.20
CA SER A 283 -2.71 -23.91 0.22
C SER A 283 -2.41 -25.32 -0.34
N LEU A 284 -1.68 -25.41 -1.47
CA LEU A 284 -1.23 -26.68 -2.03
C LEU A 284 -0.33 -27.45 -1.05
N ASN A 285 0.63 -26.76 -0.45
CA ASN A 285 1.55 -27.34 0.52
C ASN A 285 0.82 -27.81 1.80
N SER A 286 -0.35 -27.24 2.13
CA SER A 286 -1.24 -27.75 3.21
C SER A 286 -1.97 -29.04 2.86
N LEU A 287 -2.27 -29.28 1.58
CA LEU A 287 -3.09 -30.41 1.14
C LEU A 287 -2.28 -31.69 0.88
N LEU A 288 -0.96 -31.55 0.66
CA LEU A 288 -0.11 -32.59 0.07
C LEU A 288 1.24 -32.84 0.79
N TYR A 289 1.65 -32.03 1.76
CA TYR A 289 2.92 -32.20 2.47
C TYR A 289 2.73 -32.25 3.99
N PRO A 290 3.39 -33.18 4.71
CA PRO A 290 3.49 -33.12 6.16
C PRO A 290 4.42 -31.97 6.59
N ALA A 291 4.23 -31.48 7.82
CA ALA A 291 5.24 -30.65 8.47
C ALA A 291 6.52 -31.48 8.76
N GLY A 292 7.66 -30.80 8.84
CA GLY A 292 8.97 -31.43 9.10
C GLY A 292 9.83 -31.72 7.87
N ALA A 293 9.47 -31.21 6.68
CA ALA A 293 10.26 -31.42 5.45
C ALA A 293 11.13 -30.18 5.08
N PRO A 294 12.30 -30.35 4.43
CA PRO A 294 13.07 -29.25 3.84
C PRO A 294 12.24 -28.42 2.84
N ALA A 295 12.44 -27.10 2.77
CA ALA A 295 11.66 -26.24 1.87
C ALA A 295 12.45 -25.85 0.60
N TYR A 296 11.77 -25.75 -0.55
CA TYR A 296 12.36 -25.30 -1.81
C TYR A 296 11.78 -23.95 -2.24
N LEU A 297 12.64 -22.96 -2.48
CA LEU A 297 12.26 -21.65 -3.01
C LEU A 297 12.54 -21.58 -4.51
N THR A 298 11.49 -21.44 -5.31
CA THR A 298 11.54 -21.21 -6.76
C THR A 298 11.10 -19.78 -7.08
N SER A 299 11.17 -19.35 -8.34
CA SER A 299 10.74 -18.00 -8.73
C SER A 299 9.27 -17.93 -9.11
N GLY A 300 8.54 -17.07 -8.39
CA GLY A 300 7.21 -16.59 -8.77
C GLY A 300 7.25 -15.44 -9.78
N ALA A 301 8.37 -15.20 -10.47
CA ALA A 301 8.52 -14.21 -11.54
C ALA A 301 8.99 -14.82 -12.88
N ASN A 302 9.66 -15.98 -12.85
CA ASN A 302 10.20 -16.67 -14.03
C ASN A 302 10.25 -18.19 -13.78
N TYR A 303 9.57 -18.97 -14.62
CA TYR A 303 9.50 -20.43 -14.45
C TYR A 303 10.80 -21.19 -14.82
N ALA A 304 11.68 -20.57 -15.61
CA ALA A 304 12.62 -21.30 -16.45
C ALA A 304 13.69 -22.10 -15.67
N ASP A 305 14.26 -21.51 -14.62
CA ASP A 305 15.43 -22.06 -13.94
C ASP A 305 15.07 -23.24 -13.01
N ALA A 306 13.78 -23.48 -12.77
CA ALA A 306 13.27 -24.48 -11.83
C ALA A 306 12.53 -25.64 -12.52
N LEU A 307 12.64 -25.79 -13.84
CA LEU A 307 11.98 -26.88 -14.58
C LEU A 307 12.45 -28.30 -14.17
N GLY A 308 13.57 -28.44 -13.47
CA GLY A 308 13.98 -29.72 -12.87
C GLY A 308 13.30 -30.07 -11.54
N ILE A 309 12.46 -29.19 -10.97
CA ILE A 309 12.01 -29.27 -9.57
C ILE A 309 11.31 -30.59 -9.22
N ALA A 310 10.52 -31.17 -10.14
CA ALA A 310 9.83 -32.44 -9.94
C ALA A 310 10.79 -33.58 -9.57
N SER A 311 11.87 -33.76 -10.35
CA SER A 311 12.87 -34.80 -10.09
C SER A 311 13.70 -34.51 -8.85
N LEU A 312 13.94 -33.22 -8.52
CA LEU A 312 14.63 -32.85 -7.28
C LEU A 312 13.84 -33.27 -6.04
N VAL A 313 12.56 -32.95 -5.98
CA VAL A 313 11.74 -33.27 -4.79
C VAL A 313 11.28 -34.73 -4.75
N ALA A 314 11.30 -35.44 -5.88
CA ALA A 314 11.17 -36.91 -5.89
C ALA A 314 12.39 -37.62 -5.31
N ALA A 315 13.60 -37.07 -5.49
CA ALA A 315 14.82 -37.58 -4.87
C ALA A 315 15.01 -37.07 -3.42
N LYS A 316 14.53 -35.87 -3.11
CA LYS A 316 14.71 -35.16 -1.83
C LYS A 316 13.41 -34.44 -1.42
N PRO A 317 12.45 -35.16 -0.81
CA PRO A 317 11.11 -34.63 -0.47
C PRO A 317 11.11 -33.28 0.24
N GLY A 318 10.20 -32.40 -0.15
CA GLY A 318 10.06 -31.07 0.42
C GLY A 318 9.07 -30.13 -0.31
N PRO A 319 8.27 -29.31 0.42
CA PRO A 319 7.33 -28.37 -0.17
C PRO A 319 8.02 -27.29 -1.01
N VAL A 320 7.38 -26.94 -2.14
CA VAL A 320 7.87 -25.95 -3.11
C VAL A 320 7.07 -24.66 -2.97
N TYR A 321 7.77 -23.53 -2.83
CA TYR A 321 7.18 -22.20 -2.69
C TYR A 321 7.73 -21.25 -3.77
N PRO A 322 6.90 -20.35 -4.33
CA PRO A 322 7.37 -19.26 -5.18
C PRO A 322 7.83 -18.05 -4.35
N SER A 323 8.89 -17.38 -4.79
CA SER A 323 9.45 -16.15 -4.22
C SER A 323 9.38 -14.99 -5.23
N GLN A 324 9.48 -13.74 -4.76
CA GLN A 324 9.87 -12.64 -5.66
C GLN A 324 11.38 -12.69 -5.89
N ALA A 325 11.87 -11.99 -6.92
CA ALA A 325 13.28 -11.99 -7.30
C ALA A 325 14.22 -11.40 -6.23
N SER A 326 13.74 -10.46 -5.41
CA SER A 326 14.52 -9.70 -4.43
C SER A 326 13.98 -9.73 -2.99
N CYS A 327 12.94 -10.54 -2.73
CA CYS A 327 12.43 -10.81 -1.38
C CYS A 327 11.55 -12.08 -1.37
N VAL A 328 11.43 -12.71 -0.20
CA VAL A 328 10.45 -13.77 0.04
C VAL A 328 9.13 -13.13 0.51
N PRO A 329 7.97 -13.45 -0.09
CA PRO A 329 6.68 -12.96 0.39
C PRO A 329 6.46 -13.32 1.86
N ASP A 330 5.98 -12.37 2.66
CA ASP A 330 5.91 -12.50 4.12
C ASP A 330 5.13 -13.75 4.57
N ALA A 331 4.02 -14.07 3.90
CA ALA A 331 3.23 -15.28 4.15
C ALA A 331 4.01 -16.57 3.81
N VAL A 332 4.79 -16.58 2.72
CA VAL A 332 5.64 -17.73 2.33
C VAL A 332 6.76 -17.92 3.36
N LYS A 333 7.37 -16.83 3.83
CA LYS A 333 8.39 -16.90 4.89
C LYS A 333 7.80 -17.44 6.20
N ALA A 334 6.60 -17.00 6.58
CA ALA A 334 5.91 -17.48 7.77
C ALA A 334 5.55 -18.97 7.66
N ASP A 335 5.06 -19.41 6.50
CA ASP A 335 4.66 -20.81 6.27
C ASP A 335 5.86 -21.76 6.25
N ILE A 336 6.99 -21.35 5.63
CA ILE A 336 8.27 -22.05 5.72
C ILE A 336 8.73 -22.16 7.18
N ALA A 337 8.68 -21.07 7.95
CA ALA A 337 9.10 -21.07 9.35
C ALA A 337 8.18 -21.89 10.27
N GLY A 338 6.90 -22.04 9.93
CA GLY A 338 5.92 -22.83 10.69
C GLY A 338 5.85 -24.32 10.31
N ARG A 339 6.43 -24.73 9.17
CA ARG A 339 6.28 -26.10 8.63
C ARG A 339 7.57 -26.83 8.28
N ALA A 340 8.62 -26.13 7.88
CA ALA A 340 9.87 -26.80 7.57
C ALA A 340 10.46 -27.40 8.87
N ALA A 341 11.11 -28.56 8.79
CA ALA A 341 11.98 -28.95 9.90
C ALA A 341 13.07 -27.89 10.06
N ALA A 342 13.39 -27.54 11.31
CA ALA A 342 14.41 -26.55 11.63
C ALA A 342 15.76 -27.00 11.06
N GLY A 343 16.19 -26.40 9.94
CA GLY A 343 17.47 -26.75 9.33
C GLY A 343 17.71 -26.25 7.92
N THR A 344 16.81 -26.46 6.95
CA THR A 344 17.16 -26.33 5.51
C THR A 344 16.10 -25.69 4.61
N VAL A 345 16.54 -24.67 3.86
CA VAL A 345 15.84 -24.14 2.67
C VAL A 345 16.78 -24.21 1.47
N THR A 346 16.28 -24.58 0.30
CA THR A 346 17.06 -24.66 -0.94
C THR A 346 16.48 -23.72 -2.00
N VAL A 347 17.26 -22.72 -2.41
CA VAL A 347 16.90 -21.81 -3.50
C VAL A 347 17.19 -22.49 -4.83
N VAL A 348 16.16 -22.73 -5.65
CA VAL A 348 16.27 -23.39 -6.96
C VAL A 348 16.14 -22.33 -8.06
N GLY A 349 17.28 -21.95 -8.63
CA GLY A 349 17.39 -20.98 -9.73
C GLY A 349 18.65 -20.11 -9.69
N GLY A 350 18.92 -19.39 -10.79
CA GLY A 350 20.08 -18.52 -10.93
C GLY A 350 20.06 -17.28 -10.02
N SER A 351 21.21 -16.65 -9.81
CA SER A 351 21.35 -15.42 -9.00
C SER A 351 20.70 -14.18 -9.66
N SER A 352 20.55 -14.21 -10.98
CA SER A 352 19.79 -13.24 -11.79
C SER A 352 18.27 -13.32 -11.53
N THR A 353 17.74 -14.53 -11.42
CA THR A 353 16.30 -14.81 -11.22
C THR A 353 15.88 -14.74 -9.75
N LEU A 354 16.73 -15.21 -8.83
CA LEU A 354 16.52 -15.17 -7.38
C LEU A 354 17.79 -14.61 -6.71
N GLN A 355 17.73 -13.35 -6.29
CA GLN A 355 18.89 -12.56 -5.85
C GLN A 355 19.33 -12.89 -4.41
N ALA A 356 20.45 -12.31 -3.98
CA ALA A 356 21.01 -12.54 -2.64
C ALA A 356 20.02 -12.34 -1.45
N PRO A 357 19.10 -11.35 -1.46
CA PRO A 357 18.10 -11.22 -0.39
C PRO A 357 17.16 -12.42 -0.24
N VAL A 358 16.91 -13.19 -1.31
CA VAL A 358 16.12 -14.43 -1.25
C VAL A 358 16.86 -15.51 -0.48
N VAL A 359 18.20 -15.60 -0.66
CA VAL A 359 19.05 -16.51 0.12
C VAL A 359 19.08 -16.11 1.60
N GLY A 360 19.07 -14.81 1.90
CA GLY A 360 18.92 -14.30 3.27
C GLY A 360 17.49 -14.37 3.84
N LEU A 361 16.54 -15.00 3.12
CA LEU A 361 15.11 -15.04 3.46
C LEU A 361 14.54 -13.66 3.85
N VAL A 362 14.98 -12.59 3.17
CA VAL A 362 14.54 -11.22 3.46
C VAL A 362 13.07 -11.09 3.08
N ALA A 363 12.23 -10.74 4.07
CA ALA A 363 10.80 -10.57 3.84
C ALA A 363 10.53 -9.32 2.98
N CYS A 364 9.46 -9.32 2.20
CA CYS A 364 9.13 -8.18 1.33
C CYS A 364 8.74 -6.92 2.14
N SER A 365 8.17 -7.06 3.34
CA SER A 365 8.05 -5.93 4.30
C SER A 365 9.42 -5.40 4.77
N THR A 366 10.39 -6.27 5.04
CA THR A 366 11.76 -5.86 5.41
C THR A 366 12.45 -5.13 4.25
N ALA A 367 12.35 -5.65 3.03
CA ALA A 367 12.93 -5.04 1.83
C ALA A 367 12.32 -3.65 1.56
N SER A 368 10.99 -3.51 1.60
CA SER A 368 10.32 -2.21 1.44
C SER A 368 10.65 -1.22 2.57
N THR A 369 10.85 -1.70 3.81
CA THR A 369 11.33 -0.87 4.94
C THR A 369 12.75 -0.35 4.71
N ALA A 370 13.65 -1.18 4.17
CA ALA A 370 15.01 -0.76 3.82
C ALA A 370 15.02 0.29 2.68
N THR A 371 14.23 0.06 1.63
CA THR A 371 14.06 1.02 0.52
C THR A 371 13.49 2.36 1.00
N LYS A 372 12.49 2.31 1.90
CA LYS A 372 11.93 3.50 2.56
C LYS A 372 13.01 4.28 3.31
N ALA A 373 13.72 3.63 4.23
CA ALA A 373 14.76 4.26 5.06
C ALA A 373 15.91 4.85 4.22
N ALA A 374 16.31 4.17 3.14
CA ALA A 374 17.30 4.70 2.19
C ALA A 374 16.79 5.97 1.48
N SER A 375 15.52 6.00 1.07
CA SER A 375 14.89 7.16 0.45
C SER A 375 14.79 8.35 1.44
N GLU A 376 14.37 8.09 2.68
CA GLU A 376 14.27 9.09 3.75
C GLU A 376 15.64 9.67 4.12
N LYS A 377 16.67 8.81 4.24
CA LYS A 377 18.07 9.24 4.44
C LYS A 377 18.55 10.14 3.31
N ALA A 378 18.30 9.76 2.04
CA ALA A 378 18.71 10.55 0.89
C ALA A 378 18.02 11.93 0.81
N LEU A 379 16.72 12.03 1.12
CA LEU A 379 16.04 13.33 1.22
C LEU A 379 16.56 14.17 2.40
N THR A 380 16.81 13.53 3.55
CA THR A 380 17.41 14.16 4.73
C THR A 380 18.78 14.76 4.40
N SER A 381 19.65 14.03 3.69
CA SER A 381 20.94 14.54 3.22
C SER A 381 20.80 15.72 2.25
N LYS A 382 19.88 15.64 1.26
CA LYS A 382 19.63 16.75 0.32
C LYS A 382 19.18 18.04 1.04
N LEU A 383 18.28 17.92 2.01
CA LEU A 383 17.80 19.08 2.78
C LEU A 383 18.88 19.65 3.71
N ASN A 384 19.62 18.80 4.43
CA ASN A 384 20.71 19.22 5.30
C ASN A 384 21.87 19.89 4.54
N ALA A 385 22.13 19.48 3.29
CA ALA A 385 23.10 20.16 2.42
C ALA A 385 22.58 21.50 1.86
N ALA A 386 21.26 21.62 1.61
CA ALA A 386 20.68 22.82 1.02
C ALA A 386 20.45 23.96 2.01
N ILE A 387 20.03 23.65 3.26
CA ILE A 387 19.61 24.63 4.27
C ILE A 387 20.72 25.63 4.69
N PRO A 388 21.99 25.22 4.92
CA PRO A 388 23.05 26.16 5.32
C PRO A 388 23.36 27.25 4.27
N GLY A 389 23.10 26.96 2.99
CA GLY A 389 23.26 27.89 1.87
C GLY A 389 22.01 28.72 1.57
N LEU A 390 21.18 29.04 2.58
CA LEU A 390 19.99 29.88 2.47
C LEU A 390 20.01 30.99 3.52
N PRO A 391 19.52 32.22 3.21
CA PRO A 391 19.35 33.24 4.24
C PRO A 391 18.31 32.79 5.27
N GLY A 392 18.63 32.96 6.56
CA GLY A 392 17.80 32.54 7.69
C GLY A 392 17.93 31.06 8.06
N GLY A 393 17.10 30.62 9.01
CA GLY A 393 16.98 29.21 9.41
C GLY A 393 15.68 28.60 8.89
N TYR A 394 15.65 27.29 8.66
CA TYR A 394 14.48 26.57 8.15
C TYR A 394 14.24 25.28 8.93
N ASN A 395 12.99 25.06 9.34
CA ASN A 395 12.47 23.75 9.73
C ASN A 395 11.67 23.17 8.53
N VAL A 396 11.73 21.86 8.30
CA VAL A 396 11.09 21.21 7.14
C VAL A 396 10.47 19.89 7.57
N SER A 397 9.22 19.63 7.18
CA SER A 397 8.60 18.31 7.23
C SER A 397 8.04 17.92 5.85
N ALA A 398 8.35 16.72 5.39
CA ALA A 398 7.91 16.17 4.10
C ALA A 398 7.46 14.70 4.27
N PHE A 399 6.18 14.42 4.01
CA PHE A 399 5.54 13.14 4.36
C PHE A 399 4.57 12.68 3.25
N GLU A 400 4.77 11.48 2.69
CA GLU A 400 3.80 10.86 1.77
C GLU A 400 2.50 10.47 2.49
N ALA A 401 1.35 10.72 1.87
CA ALA A 401 0.04 10.34 2.41
C ALA A 401 -0.29 8.84 2.18
N ALA A 402 0.38 8.19 1.22
CA ALA A 402 0.14 6.82 0.79
C ALA A 402 1.46 6.12 0.40
N GLY A 403 1.39 4.95 -0.26
CA GLY A 403 2.57 4.20 -0.72
C GLY A 403 3.48 3.77 0.44
N MET A 404 4.79 3.99 0.31
CA MET A 404 5.78 3.71 1.36
C MET A 404 5.63 4.59 2.61
N LYS A 405 4.83 5.67 2.54
CA LYS A 405 4.67 6.65 3.64
C LYS A 405 6.02 7.22 4.09
N ARG A 406 6.90 7.57 3.14
CA ARG A 406 8.21 8.16 3.40
C ARG A 406 8.03 9.48 4.16
N ALA A 407 8.82 9.67 5.21
CA ALA A 407 8.73 10.77 6.15
C ALA A 407 10.13 11.35 6.46
N VAL A 408 10.27 12.67 6.33
CA VAL A 408 11.47 13.41 6.74
C VAL A 408 11.06 14.63 7.57
N SER A 409 11.77 14.87 8.66
CA SER A 409 11.56 15.99 9.59
C SER A 409 12.90 16.60 10.00
N ILE A 410 13.23 17.76 9.44
CA ILE A 410 14.42 18.55 9.79
C ILE A 410 13.99 19.61 10.81
N ARG A 411 14.38 19.41 12.08
CA ARG A 411 13.96 20.24 13.23
C ARG A 411 12.44 20.39 13.35
N GLY A 412 11.66 19.46 12.80
CA GLY A 412 10.26 19.72 12.52
C GLY A 412 9.33 19.77 13.73
N GLY A 413 9.80 19.35 14.92
CA GLY A 413 9.10 19.54 16.20
C GLY A 413 9.42 20.88 16.90
N SER A 414 10.36 21.69 16.39
CA SER A 414 10.72 22.97 17.01
C SER A 414 9.59 23.98 16.86
N ALA A 415 9.04 24.42 17.99
CA ALA A 415 8.03 25.47 18.07
C ALA A 415 8.62 26.82 17.62
N VAL A 416 8.05 27.41 16.56
CA VAL A 416 8.45 28.70 15.99
C VAL A 416 7.21 29.55 15.67
N GLU A 417 7.40 30.84 15.39
CA GLU A 417 6.31 31.74 14.96
C GLU A 417 5.74 31.26 13.60
N PRO A 418 4.46 30.85 13.52
CA PRO A 418 3.82 30.29 12.32
C PRO A 418 3.35 31.32 11.28
N ALA A 419 3.51 32.61 11.55
CA ALA A 419 2.97 33.70 10.77
C ALA A 419 1.45 33.51 10.50
N SER A 420 1.09 33.14 9.27
CA SER A 420 -0.30 32.88 8.85
C SER A 420 -0.66 31.41 8.67
N SER A 421 0.26 30.44 8.82
CA SER A 421 -0.10 29.02 8.71
C SER A 421 -0.98 28.54 9.88
N ILE A 422 -0.85 29.18 11.04
CA ILE A 422 -1.72 29.02 12.24
C ILE A 422 -3.22 29.18 11.96
N LYS A 423 -3.59 29.86 10.86
CA LYS A 423 -4.97 30.02 10.42
C LYS A 423 -5.61 28.69 10.01
N LEU A 424 -4.81 27.68 9.64
CA LEU A 424 -5.29 26.31 9.47
C LEU A 424 -5.82 25.72 10.79
N PHE A 425 -5.14 25.97 11.90
CA PHE A 425 -5.60 25.54 13.23
C PHE A 425 -6.81 26.34 13.73
N ALA A 426 -6.91 27.63 13.41
CA ALA A 426 -8.12 28.42 13.67
C ALA A 426 -9.32 27.92 12.85
N ALA A 427 -9.10 27.59 11.57
CA ALA A 427 -10.12 27.01 10.70
C ALA A 427 -10.57 25.63 11.20
N TYR A 428 -9.62 24.75 11.54
CA TYR A 428 -9.89 23.46 12.18
C TYR A 428 -10.70 23.59 13.48
N ALA A 429 -10.30 24.47 14.40
CA ALA A 429 -11.00 24.67 15.67
C ALA A 429 -12.46 25.15 15.48
N ALA A 430 -12.73 25.90 14.41
CA ALA A 430 -14.08 26.31 14.03
C ALA A 430 -14.86 25.18 13.32
N MET A 431 -14.27 24.48 12.35
CA MET A 431 -14.94 23.41 11.61
C MET A 431 -15.21 22.18 12.49
N LYS A 432 -14.32 21.83 13.42
CA LYS A 432 -14.60 20.77 14.42
C LYS A 432 -15.79 21.13 15.32
N ARG A 433 -16.06 22.42 15.54
CA ARG A 433 -17.27 22.88 16.25
C ARG A 433 -18.52 22.87 15.35
N ILE A 434 -18.37 23.00 14.03
CA ILE A 434 -19.46 22.76 13.05
C ILE A 434 -19.81 21.28 13.01
N ASP A 435 -18.81 20.38 12.91
CA ASP A 435 -19.00 18.93 12.92
C ASP A 435 -19.61 18.42 14.25
N GLN A 436 -19.44 19.17 15.35
CA GLN A 436 -20.07 18.92 16.65
C GLN A 436 -21.47 19.56 16.81
N GLY A 437 -22.02 20.24 15.80
CA GLY A 437 -23.30 20.96 15.88
C GLY A 437 -23.29 22.20 16.79
N ARG A 438 -22.11 22.67 17.21
CA ARG A 438 -21.91 23.79 18.14
C ARG A 438 -21.74 25.15 17.46
N LEU A 439 -21.48 25.13 16.15
CA LEU A 439 -21.39 26.29 15.26
C LEU A 439 -21.99 25.91 13.90
N TYR A 440 -22.28 26.91 13.06
CA TYR A 440 -22.77 26.70 11.70
C TYR A 440 -21.98 27.57 10.72
N TYR A 441 -21.90 27.17 9.45
CA TYR A 441 -21.33 28.01 8.39
C TYR A 441 -22.01 29.39 8.28
N SER A 442 -23.29 29.46 8.66
CA SER A 442 -24.11 30.67 8.73
C SER A 442 -23.91 31.51 10.01
N THR A 443 -23.26 30.99 11.06
CA THR A 443 -23.09 31.69 12.34
C THR A 443 -22.49 33.07 12.13
N LYS A 444 -23.21 34.10 12.58
CA LYS A 444 -22.77 35.50 12.51
C LYS A 444 -21.69 35.77 13.56
N LEU A 445 -20.61 36.40 13.12
CA LEU A 445 -19.55 36.90 14.02
C LEU A 445 -19.88 38.33 14.45
N SER A 446 -19.16 38.86 15.43
CA SER A 446 -19.30 40.25 15.93
C SER A 446 -19.01 41.34 14.90
N SER A 447 -18.59 40.97 13.69
CA SER A 447 -18.41 41.85 12.53
C SER A 447 -19.53 41.78 11.49
N GLY A 448 -20.61 41.02 11.75
CA GLY A 448 -21.75 40.85 10.83
C GLY A 448 -21.53 39.86 9.68
N TYR A 449 -20.28 39.45 9.42
CA TYR A 449 -19.94 38.39 8.48
C TYR A 449 -20.28 37.01 9.05
N THR A 450 -20.54 36.03 8.19
CA THR A 450 -20.74 34.63 8.60
C THR A 450 -19.40 33.92 8.82
N LEU A 451 -19.43 32.82 9.59
CA LEU A 451 -18.27 31.98 9.81
C LEU A 451 -17.68 31.45 8.48
N ALA A 452 -18.51 31.06 7.50
CA ALA A 452 -18.04 30.66 6.17
C ALA A 452 -17.34 31.80 5.41
N GLN A 453 -17.86 33.03 5.49
CA GLN A 453 -17.21 34.20 4.89
C GLN A 453 -15.84 34.47 5.52
N CYS A 454 -15.76 34.39 6.86
CA CYS A 454 -14.50 34.59 7.57
C CYS A 454 -13.49 33.46 7.35
N LEU A 455 -13.94 32.20 7.30
CA LEU A 455 -13.10 31.06 6.90
C LEU A 455 -12.53 31.27 5.48
N ARG A 456 -13.35 31.73 4.52
CA ARG A 456 -12.86 32.10 3.18
C ARG A 456 -11.79 33.17 3.25
N GLY A 457 -12.09 34.35 3.81
CA GLY A 457 -11.12 35.46 3.86
C GLY A 457 -9.79 35.08 4.55
N MET A 458 -9.90 34.38 5.69
CA MET A 458 -8.77 33.95 6.49
C MET A 458 -7.85 32.93 5.77
N ILE A 459 -8.40 32.04 4.94
CA ILE A 459 -7.59 31.06 4.20
C ILE A 459 -7.15 31.60 2.82
N HIS A 460 -8.05 32.24 2.07
CA HIS A 460 -7.87 32.64 0.66
C HIS A 460 -6.87 33.80 0.47
N ILE A 461 -7.10 34.97 1.08
CA ILE A 461 -6.13 36.10 1.02
C ILE A 461 -5.20 36.13 2.23
N SER A 462 -5.49 35.36 3.29
CA SER A 462 -4.83 35.43 4.60
C SER A 462 -5.34 36.55 5.52
N ASP A 463 -6.63 36.89 5.48
CA ASP A 463 -7.20 38.00 6.26
C ASP A 463 -7.00 37.84 7.79
N ASN A 464 -6.61 38.93 8.45
CA ASN A 464 -6.35 38.96 9.89
C ASN A 464 -7.58 39.32 10.73
N TYR A 465 -8.55 40.07 10.19
CA TYR A 465 -9.77 40.46 10.92
C TYR A 465 -10.69 39.25 11.10
N CYS A 466 -10.88 38.45 10.05
CA CYS A 466 -11.56 37.16 10.09
C CYS A 466 -10.90 36.18 11.07
N HIS A 467 -9.56 36.17 11.14
CA HIS A 467 -8.81 35.38 12.12
C HIS A 467 -9.07 35.84 13.56
N SER A 468 -9.08 37.17 13.78
CA SER A 468 -9.46 37.77 15.07
C SER A 468 -10.88 37.41 15.48
N ASP A 469 -11.84 37.54 14.57
CA ASP A 469 -13.25 37.34 14.85
C ASP A 469 -13.56 35.86 15.17
N ILE A 470 -12.83 34.90 14.56
CA ILE A 470 -12.87 33.47 14.91
C ILE A 470 -12.19 33.17 16.26
N ILE A 471 -11.07 33.83 16.59
CA ILE A 471 -10.44 33.71 17.93
C ILE A 471 -11.36 34.25 19.02
N LYS A 472 -12.05 35.37 18.79
CA LYS A 472 -13.02 35.95 19.75
C LYS A 472 -14.24 35.03 19.96
N LEU A 473 -14.74 34.42 18.89
CA LEU A 473 -15.88 33.49 18.95
C LEU A 473 -15.59 32.26 19.82
N ILE A 474 -14.36 31.72 19.74
CA ILE A 474 -14.01 30.42 20.31
C ILE A 474 -13.24 30.55 21.64
N GLY A 475 -12.44 31.60 21.80
CA GLY A 475 -11.50 31.79 22.90
C GLY A 475 -10.17 31.06 22.68
N ALA A 476 -9.05 31.77 22.86
CA ALA A 476 -7.70 31.21 22.68
C ALA A 476 -7.44 29.99 23.57
N ASN A 477 -7.87 30.02 24.83
CA ASN A 477 -7.72 28.89 25.77
C ASN A 477 -8.47 27.64 25.29
N ALA A 478 -9.68 27.79 24.73
CA ALA A 478 -10.45 26.67 24.21
C ALA A 478 -9.94 26.17 22.84
N MET A 479 -9.23 27.01 22.07
CA MET A 479 -8.42 26.56 20.93
C MET A 479 -7.23 25.73 21.43
N ASN A 480 -6.41 26.26 22.33
CA ASN A 480 -5.23 25.57 22.89
C ASN A 480 -5.60 24.22 23.52
N ALA A 481 -6.69 24.15 24.28
CA ALA A 481 -7.20 22.89 24.82
C ALA A 481 -7.64 21.89 23.72
N THR A 482 -8.21 22.39 22.62
CA THR A 482 -8.50 21.55 21.43
C THR A 482 -7.19 21.03 20.79
N PHE A 483 -6.13 21.84 20.78
CA PHE A 483 -4.85 21.48 20.16
C PHE A 483 -4.07 20.46 20.99
N ALA A 484 -3.98 20.67 22.31
CA ALA A 484 -3.33 19.75 23.24
C ALA A 484 -4.01 18.36 23.24
N ALA A 485 -5.34 18.31 23.29
CA ALA A 485 -6.12 17.07 23.26
C ALA A 485 -5.98 16.26 21.93
N GLU A 486 -5.44 16.88 20.87
CA GLU A 486 -5.21 16.25 19.57
C GLU A 486 -3.74 15.88 19.33
N GLY A 487 -2.84 16.23 20.25
CA GLY A 487 -1.40 16.01 20.13
C GLY A 487 -0.63 17.09 19.36
N TYR A 488 -1.21 18.27 19.11
CA TYR A 488 -0.51 19.41 18.50
C TYR A 488 0.27 20.19 19.58
N THR A 489 1.29 19.55 20.15
CA THR A 489 1.98 20.00 21.37
C THR A 489 2.83 21.27 21.19
N ALA A 490 3.24 21.60 19.96
CA ALA A 490 3.97 22.83 19.67
C ALA A 490 3.05 24.01 19.28
N THR A 491 1.74 23.78 19.15
CA THR A 491 0.78 24.73 18.59
C THR A 491 -0.08 25.39 19.67
N HIS A 492 0.18 26.67 19.95
CA HIS A 492 -0.63 27.43 20.91
C HIS A 492 -0.64 28.94 20.65
N TYR A 493 -1.70 29.60 21.12
CA TYR A 493 -1.80 31.05 21.27
C TYR A 493 -1.47 31.45 22.72
N ALA A 494 -0.41 32.22 22.95
CA ALA A 494 0.01 32.62 24.31
C ALA A 494 0.23 34.13 24.51
N GLY A 495 0.12 34.93 23.45
CA GLY A 495 0.08 36.40 23.52
C GLY A 495 -1.34 36.98 23.64
N THR A 496 -1.51 38.22 23.17
CA THR A 496 -2.79 38.95 23.12
C THR A 496 -3.08 39.48 21.70
N TRP A 497 -4.33 39.83 21.41
CA TRP A 497 -4.68 40.47 20.14
C TRP A 497 -4.24 41.95 20.12
N LYS A 498 -3.44 42.34 19.12
CA LYS A 498 -2.87 43.70 18.95
C LYS A 498 -3.47 44.43 17.75
N GLY A 499 -4.79 44.39 17.61
CA GLY A 499 -5.54 45.12 16.57
C GLY A 499 -5.44 44.52 15.15
N LYS A 500 -4.22 44.17 14.71
CA LYS A 500 -3.91 43.62 13.37
C LYS A 500 -3.36 42.20 13.39
N TYR A 501 -2.82 41.70 14.51
CA TYR A 501 -2.30 40.33 14.66
C TYR A 501 -2.27 39.88 16.14
N TYR A 502 -2.02 38.59 16.38
CA TYR A 502 -1.85 38.03 17.72
C TYR A 502 -0.36 38.06 18.12
N SER A 503 -0.03 38.63 19.28
CA SER A 503 1.33 39.08 19.63
C SER A 503 2.36 37.99 19.87
N TYR A 504 1.92 36.80 20.28
CA TYR A 504 2.78 35.63 20.48
C TYR A 504 1.97 34.34 20.29
N LYS A 505 2.50 33.44 19.47
CA LYS A 505 1.88 32.17 19.05
C LYS A 505 2.95 31.28 18.44
N THR A 506 2.78 29.97 18.54
CA THR A 506 3.73 28.98 18.01
C THR A 506 3.02 27.89 17.22
N SER A 507 3.79 27.19 16.39
CA SER A 507 3.48 25.86 15.82
C SER A 507 4.80 25.20 15.42
N SER A 508 4.77 23.91 15.13
CA SER A 508 5.88 23.20 14.45
C SER A 508 5.49 22.80 13.01
N THR A 509 6.45 22.31 12.21
CA THR A 509 6.14 21.73 10.88
C THR A 509 5.54 20.32 11.00
N ASN A 510 5.82 19.61 12.09
CA ASN A 510 5.21 18.30 12.41
C ASN A 510 3.73 18.45 12.79
N ASP A 511 3.36 19.45 13.58
CA ASP A 511 1.97 19.73 13.96
C ASP A 511 1.13 20.03 12.70
N LEU A 512 1.64 20.93 11.84
CA LEU A 512 1.01 21.28 10.56
C LEU A 512 0.93 20.08 9.61
N THR A 513 2.00 19.30 9.47
CA THR A 513 1.96 18.07 8.66
C THR A 513 0.93 17.08 9.21
N THR A 514 0.82 16.93 10.53
CA THR A 514 -0.17 16.06 11.16
C THR A 514 -1.59 16.53 10.88
N LEU A 515 -1.84 17.85 10.98
CA LEU A 515 -3.11 18.48 10.63
C LEU A 515 -3.47 18.19 9.15
N LEU A 516 -2.53 18.41 8.23
CA LEU A 516 -2.71 18.21 6.79
C LEU A 516 -2.96 16.75 6.42
N LEU A 517 -2.22 15.80 7.01
CA LEU A 517 -2.41 14.37 6.74
C LEU A 517 -3.71 13.83 7.34
N ARG A 518 -4.11 14.28 8.55
CA ARG A 518 -5.44 13.94 9.11
C ARG A 518 -6.56 14.55 8.25
N LEU A 519 -6.39 15.77 7.73
CA LEU A 519 -7.35 16.40 6.82
C LEU A 519 -7.48 15.63 5.49
N ASN A 520 -6.35 15.30 4.85
CA ASN A 520 -6.34 14.56 3.57
C ASN A 520 -6.91 13.14 3.68
N SER A 521 -6.81 12.52 4.86
CA SER A 521 -7.32 11.17 5.11
C SER A 521 -8.74 11.13 5.70
N GLY A 522 -9.43 12.27 5.81
CA GLY A 522 -10.78 12.35 6.39
C GLY A 522 -10.84 12.04 7.89
N LYS A 523 -9.70 12.10 8.60
CA LYS A 523 -9.57 11.78 10.03
C LYS A 523 -9.57 13.00 10.95
N LEU A 524 -9.59 14.21 10.40
CA LEU A 524 -9.56 15.46 11.17
C LEU A 524 -10.96 16.06 11.41
N LEU A 525 -11.81 15.97 10.40
CA LEU A 525 -13.09 16.67 10.25
C LEU A 525 -14.04 15.78 9.43
N SER A 526 -15.34 16.07 9.44
CA SER A 526 -16.31 15.42 8.56
C SER A 526 -15.95 15.54 7.08
N THR A 527 -16.52 14.72 6.21
CA THR A 527 -16.29 14.80 4.75
C THR A 527 -16.63 16.19 4.20
N ALA A 528 -17.73 16.81 4.66
CA ALA A 528 -18.14 18.15 4.24
C ALA A 528 -17.14 19.23 4.69
N SER A 529 -16.75 19.22 5.96
CA SER A 529 -15.77 20.14 6.52
C SER A 529 -14.38 19.96 5.90
N SER A 530 -13.95 18.71 5.66
CA SER A 530 -12.68 18.39 5.01
C SER A 530 -12.65 18.90 3.57
N THR A 531 -13.69 18.61 2.78
CA THR A 531 -13.84 19.12 1.40
C THR A 531 -13.85 20.65 1.36
N PHE A 532 -14.57 21.31 2.28
CA PHE A 532 -14.61 22.78 2.36
C PHE A 532 -13.24 23.37 2.72
N MET A 533 -12.52 22.80 3.70
CA MET A 533 -11.18 23.27 4.07
C MET A 533 -10.16 23.08 2.94
N LEU A 534 -10.14 21.89 2.31
CA LEU A 534 -9.27 21.61 1.17
C LEU A 534 -9.59 22.51 -0.03
N LYS A 535 -10.87 22.77 -0.32
CA LYS A 535 -11.29 23.72 -1.36
C LYS A 535 -10.74 25.13 -1.09
N LEU A 536 -10.90 25.65 0.12
CA LEU A 536 -10.34 26.96 0.49
C LEU A 536 -8.81 27.03 0.36
N MET A 537 -8.12 25.91 0.61
CA MET A 537 -6.67 25.80 0.48
C MET A 537 -6.18 25.62 -0.97
N LYS A 538 -7.01 25.09 -1.89
CA LYS A 538 -6.73 25.07 -3.33
C LYS A 538 -7.03 26.41 -4.00
N GLU A 539 -8.07 27.10 -3.54
CA GLU A 539 -8.39 28.46 -3.97
C GLU A 539 -7.43 29.54 -3.40
N GLN A 540 -6.40 29.17 -2.65
CA GLN A 540 -5.33 30.07 -2.21
C GLN A 540 -4.44 30.51 -3.39
N PHE A 541 -4.39 31.80 -3.69
CA PHE A 541 -3.72 32.35 -4.88
C PHE A 541 -2.25 32.79 -4.67
N TRP A 542 -1.71 32.75 -3.45
CA TRP A 542 -0.33 33.18 -3.13
C TRP A 542 0.73 32.12 -3.52
N THR A 543 0.96 31.90 -4.82
CA THR A 543 1.76 30.76 -5.34
C THR A 543 3.28 30.81 -5.07
N SER A 544 3.86 31.95 -4.67
CA SER A 544 5.31 32.27 -4.73
C SER A 544 6.24 31.54 -3.74
N ARG A 545 5.84 30.34 -3.30
CA ARG A 545 6.58 29.43 -2.41
C ARG A 545 6.50 28.00 -2.96
N ILE A 546 5.65 27.11 -2.42
CA ILE A 546 5.54 25.72 -2.93
C ILE A 546 4.96 25.70 -4.34
N GLY A 547 3.95 26.52 -4.64
CA GLY A 547 3.30 26.57 -5.97
C GLY A 547 4.27 26.87 -7.12
N SER A 548 5.22 27.80 -6.91
CA SER A 548 6.31 28.13 -7.85
C SER A 548 7.49 27.13 -7.84
N ALA A 549 7.48 26.13 -6.95
CA ALA A 549 8.54 25.14 -6.83
C ALA A 549 8.24 23.82 -7.57
N ILE A 550 7.01 23.67 -8.06
CA ILE A 550 6.48 22.45 -8.70
C ILE A 550 6.12 22.72 -10.17
N PRO A 551 5.91 21.68 -11.00
CA PRO A 551 5.46 21.85 -12.39
C PRO A 551 4.07 22.50 -12.47
N ALA A 552 3.81 23.19 -13.59
CA ALA A 552 2.48 23.74 -13.87
C ALA A 552 1.45 22.62 -14.02
N GLY A 553 0.23 22.84 -13.53
CA GLY A 553 -0.86 21.86 -13.54
C GLY A 553 -0.89 20.87 -12.37
N VAL A 554 0.17 20.80 -11.55
CA VAL A 554 0.13 20.03 -10.30
C VAL A 554 -0.75 20.78 -9.28
N SER A 555 -1.90 20.21 -8.95
CA SER A 555 -2.82 20.77 -7.95
C SER A 555 -2.18 20.76 -6.55
N ILE A 556 -2.41 21.82 -5.79
CA ILE A 556 -1.88 22.03 -4.45
C ILE A 556 -2.94 22.64 -3.54
N ALA A 557 -3.09 22.11 -2.33
CA ALA A 557 -3.85 22.75 -1.26
C ALA A 557 -2.86 23.31 -0.23
N THR A 558 -2.68 24.62 -0.12
CA THR A 558 -1.65 25.21 0.77
C THR A 558 -2.09 26.45 1.55
N LYS A 559 -1.38 26.77 2.63
CA LYS A 559 -1.49 28.03 3.37
C LYS A 559 -0.11 28.67 3.61
N PRO A 560 0.28 29.65 2.77
CA PRO A 560 1.49 30.42 3.01
C PRO A 560 1.30 31.45 4.12
N GLY A 561 2.43 31.91 4.65
CA GLY A 561 2.50 33.00 5.60
C GLY A 561 3.84 33.72 5.60
N GLU A 562 3.79 35.00 5.95
CA GLU A 562 4.96 35.81 6.26
C GLU A 562 4.61 36.81 7.38
N LEU A 563 5.60 37.12 8.20
CA LEU A 563 5.49 38.06 9.31
C LEU A 563 6.89 38.56 9.67
N TRP A 564 7.04 39.86 9.88
CA TRP A 564 8.24 40.44 10.46
C TRP A 564 8.18 40.31 11.98
N VAL A 565 9.25 39.80 12.59
CA VAL A 565 9.45 39.73 14.05
C VAL A 565 10.79 40.37 14.43
N SER A 566 11.09 40.48 15.73
CA SER A 566 12.35 41.07 16.23
C SER A 566 13.61 40.39 15.70
N SER A 567 13.53 39.11 15.32
CA SER A 567 14.64 38.38 14.67
C SER A 567 14.65 38.47 13.14
N GLY A 568 13.81 39.31 12.53
CA GLY A 568 13.70 39.51 11.08
C GLY A 568 12.48 38.82 10.45
N MET A 569 12.54 38.62 9.13
CA MET A 569 11.43 38.03 8.35
C MET A 569 11.24 36.53 8.65
N THR A 570 9.98 36.10 8.79
CA THR A 570 9.56 34.70 8.68
C THR A 570 8.92 34.44 7.31
N GLN A 571 9.18 33.27 6.72
CA GLN A 571 8.62 32.86 5.42
C GLN A 571 8.24 31.40 5.47
N ILE A 572 6.95 31.13 5.30
CA ILE A 572 6.32 29.85 5.65
C ILE A 572 5.37 29.42 4.54
N ASP A 573 5.35 28.12 4.25
CA ASP A 573 4.32 27.52 3.42
C ASP A 573 4.01 26.09 3.89
N ALA A 574 2.75 25.68 3.78
CA ALA A 574 2.22 24.49 4.44
C ALA A 574 1.08 23.89 3.63
N GLY A 575 1.33 22.78 2.93
CA GLY A 575 0.34 22.24 2.01
C GLY A 575 0.48 20.77 1.64
N LEU A 576 -0.55 20.30 0.93
CA LEU A 576 -0.66 18.99 0.29
C LEU A 576 -0.47 19.17 -1.21
N VAL A 577 0.50 18.47 -1.78
CA VAL A 577 0.78 18.46 -3.23
C VAL A 577 0.22 17.17 -3.81
N TYR A 578 -0.65 17.30 -4.82
CA TYR A 578 -1.30 16.17 -5.49
C TYR A 578 -0.49 15.80 -6.75
N ALA A 579 0.71 15.26 -6.54
CA ALA A 579 1.68 14.99 -7.60
C ALA A 579 1.49 13.60 -8.26
N PRO A 580 1.98 13.37 -9.50
CA PRO A 580 1.73 12.13 -10.24
C PRO A 580 2.22 10.85 -9.57
N ALA A 581 3.34 10.88 -8.83
CA ALA A 581 3.84 9.70 -8.11
C ALA A 581 3.12 9.45 -6.76
N GLY A 582 2.25 10.39 -6.33
CA GLY A 582 1.49 10.29 -5.09
C GLY A 582 1.25 11.63 -4.41
N THR A 583 0.23 11.67 -3.55
CA THR A 583 -0.04 12.85 -2.70
C THR A 583 0.90 12.87 -1.50
N TYR A 584 1.49 14.03 -1.21
CA TYR A 584 2.35 14.23 -0.04
C TYR A 584 2.12 15.60 0.62
N SER A 585 2.33 15.66 1.94
CA SER A 585 2.41 16.91 2.70
C SER A 585 3.83 17.46 2.65
N VAL A 586 3.97 18.76 2.42
CA VAL A 586 5.23 19.50 2.64
C VAL A 586 4.95 20.78 3.41
N VAL A 587 5.70 20.97 4.49
CA VAL A 587 5.60 22.13 5.37
C VAL A 587 7.00 22.65 5.65
N ILE A 588 7.24 23.93 5.35
CA ILE A 588 8.53 24.58 5.50
C ILE A 588 8.32 25.86 6.30
N MET A 589 9.06 26.00 7.40
CA MET A 589 9.01 27.17 8.29
C MET A 589 10.37 27.86 8.32
N GLY A 590 10.50 28.95 7.57
CA GLY A 590 11.66 29.83 7.56
C GLY A 590 11.57 30.94 8.61
N TYR A 591 12.66 31.19 9.32
CA TYR A 591 12.82 32.19 10.38
C TYR A 591 14.17 32.92 10.27
N ARG A 592 14.40 33.98 11.06
CA ARG A 592 15.64 34.79 11.08
C ARG A 592 16.07 35.38 9.73
N GLY A 593 15.14 36.01 9.00
CA GLY A 593 15.43 36.59 7.68
C GLY A 593 15.27 35.61 6.52
N ALA A 594 14.43 34.59 6.68
CA ALA A 594 14.12 33.63 5.63
C ALA A 594 13.44 34.27 4.41
N THR A 595 13.57 33.64 3.24
CA THR A 595 13.10 34.18 1.96
C THR A 595 12.08 33.26 1.27
N LYS A 596 11.23 33.86 0.43
CA LYS A 596 10.27 33.13 -0.43
C LYS A 596 11.00 32.12 -1.34
N ALA A 597 12.15 32.53 -1.90
CA ALA A 597 13.01 31.67 -2.70
C ALA A 597 13.63 30.50 -1.92
N GLY A 598 13.99 30.70 -0.63
CA GLY A 598 14.46 29.62 0.24
C GLY A 598 13.40 28.55 0.47
N VAL A 599 12.16 28.98 0.75
CA VAL A 599 11.00 28.06 0.86
C VAL A 599 10.77 27.31 -0.47
N ALA A 600 10.80 28.01 -1.60
CA ALA A 600 10.63 27.39 -2.92
C ALA A 600 11.75 26.37 -3.24
N ARG A 601 13.02 26.69 -2.95
CA ARG A 601 14.15 25.77 -3.19
C ARG A 601 14.04 24.48 -2.37
N LEU A 602 13.62 24.58 -1.10
CA LEU A 602 13.40 23.40 -0.25
C LEU A 602 12.17 22.59 -0.70
N ALA A 603 11.09 23.25 -1.14
CA ALA A 603 9.91 22.58 -1.69
C ALA A 603 10.23 21.82 -2.99
N ARG A 604 11.07 22.40 -3.87
CA ARG A 604 11.54 21.74 -5.10
C ARG A 604 12.34 20.48 -4.80
N ILE A 605 13.26 20.51 -3.84
CA ILE A 605 14.04 19.34 -3.40
C ILE A 605 13.13 18.19 -2.94
N VAL A 606 12.04 18.50 -2.23
CA VAL A 606 11.04 17.51 -1.82
C VAL A 606 10.26 16.95 -3.02
N TYR A 607 9.79 17.81 -3.93
CA TYR A 607 9.08 17.35 -5.14
C TYR A 607 9.96 16.43 -5.98
N GLU A 608 11.19 16.84 -6.27
CA GLU A 608 12.12 16.12 -7.14
C GLU A 608 12.59 14.79 -6.53
N HIS A 609 12.57 14.67 -5.20
CA HIS A 609 12.85 13.41 -4.52
C HIS A 609 11.69 12.40 -4.61
N PHE A 610 10.44 12.87 -4.63
CA PHE A 610 9.28 11.99 -4.73
C PHE A 610 8.82 11.71 -6.17
N ASN A 611 9.05 12.64 -7.12
CA ASN A 611 8.49 12.59 -8.48
C ASN A 611 9.55 12.64 -9.60
N GLY A 612 10.85 12.75 -9.29
CA GLY A 612 11.90 12.93 -10.29
C GLY A 612 12.12 14.40 -10.71
N PRO A 613 13.16 14.68 -11.52
CA PRO A 613 13.64 16.04 -11.80
C PRO A 613 12.63 16.89 -12.58
N ILE A 614 12.52 18.18 -12.23
CA ILE A 614 11.64 19.15 -12.90
C ILE A 614 12.38 19.83 -14.05
N ALA A 615 11.95 19.58 -15.29
CA ALA A 615 12.44 20.29 -16.47
C ALA A 615 12.06 21.79 -16.48
N LYS A 616 10.83 22.13 -16.05
CA LYS A 616 10.35 23.52 -15.97
C LYS A 616 9.39 23.69 -14.79
N VAL A 617 9.71 24.62 -13.88
CA VAL A 617 8.83 25.04 -12.79
C VAL A 617 7.75 26.00 -13.29
N ALA A 618 6.65 26.13 -12.53
CA ALA A 618 5.59 27.07 -12.85
C ALA A 618 5.98 28.53 -12.53
N THR A 619 5.60 29.46 -13.42
CA THR A 619 5.86 30.91 -13.27
C THR A 619 4.54 31.67 -13.16
N TYR A 620 4.37 32.43 -12.08
CA TYR A 620 3.14 33.18 -11.80
C TYR A 620 3.42 34.68 -11.65
N PRO A 621 3.01 35.51 -12.63
CA PRO A 621 2.88 36.96 -12.46
C PRO A 621 2.13 37.36 -11.19
N ILE A 622 2.50 38.51 -10.61
CA ILE A 622 1.98 38.97 -9.31
C ILE A 622 0.48 39.29 -9.31
N GLN A 623 -0.09 39.61 -10.48
CA GLN A 623 -1.54 39.72 -10.68
C GLN A 623 -2.18 38.33 -10.75
N GLN A 624 -2.47 37.74 -9.59
CA GLN A 624 -2.94 36.37 -9.43
C GLN A 624 -4.48 36.25 -9.28
N LEU A 625 -5.17 37.38 -9.20
CA LEU A 625 -6.64 37.46 -9.26
C LEU A 625 -7.09 38.17 -10.55
N LYS A 626 -8.36 38.00 -10.91
CA LYS A 626 -9.03 38.74 -11.99
C LYS A 626 -10.46 39.12 -11.61
N SER A 627 -10.98 40.23 -12.15
CA SER A 627 -12.39 40.58 -12.04
C SER A 627 -13.27 39.59 -12.81
N LYS A 628 -14.41 39.19 -12.22
CA LYS A 628 -15.41 38.30 -12.85
C LYS A 628 -16.42 39.08 -13.69
N THR A 629 -16.78 40.27 -13.23
CA THR A 629 -17.71 41.21 -13.86
C THR A 629 -17.04 42.59 -13.95
N ALA A 630 -17.69 43.55 -14.59
CA ALA A 630 -17.35 44.94 -14.29
C ALA A 630 -17.57 45.21 -12.78
N THR A 631 -16.60 45.82 -12.10
CA THR A 631 -16.71 46.12 -10.66
C THR A 631 -16.04 47.46 -10.30
N ILE A 632 -16.55 48.07 -9.23
CA ILE A 632 -16.18 49.38 -8.74
C ILE A 632 -15.03 49.24 -7.74
N VAL A 633 -13.87 49.80 -8.09
CA VAL A 633 -12.74 49.99 -7.18
C VAL A 633 -13.07 51.17 -6.25
N ARG A 634 -12.94 50.98 -4.94
CA ARG A 634 -13.33 51.94 -3.89
C ARG A 634 -12.14 52.46 -3.09
N ALA A 635 -12.29 53.64 -2.48
CA ALA A 635 -11.26 54.29 -1.67
C ALA A 635 -10.93 53.52 -0.38
N SER A 636 -11.94 52.84 0.18
CA SER A 636 -11.85 52.00 1.36
C SER A 636 -12.82 50.83 1.23
N ALA A 637 -12.73 49.85 2.14
CA ALA A 637 -13.67 48.73 2.22
C ALA A 637 -15.13 49.21 2.30
N GLY A 638 -15.90 49.00 1.23
CA GLY A 638 -17.28 49.49 1.09
C GLY A 638 -17.45 51.00 0.82
N GLY A 639 -16.36 51.79 0.82
CA GLY A 639 -16.41 53.26 0.74
C GLY A 639 -16.71 53.85 -0.64
N LYS A 640 -16.40 55.15 -0.80
CA LYS A 640 -16.63 55.91 -2.05
C LYS A 640 -15.96 55.23 -3.26
N ALA A 641 -16.65 55.23 -4.40
CA ALA A 641 -16.11 54.78 -5.68
C ALA A 641 -14.92 55.64 -6.14
N LEU A 642 -13.93 55.02 -6.79
CA LEU A 642 -12.79 55.69 -7.43
C LEU A 642 -12.84 55.56 -8.95
N PHE A 643 -13.06 54.34 -9.46
CA PHE A 643 -13.18 54.00 -10.88
C PHE A 643 -13.76 52.59 -11.03
N THR A 644 -14.25 52.26 -12.22
CA THR A 644 -14.71 50.90 -12.57
C THR A 644 -13.64 50.18 -13.38
N ILE A 645 -13.42 48.89 -13.11
CA ILE A 645 -12.65 48.00 -13.97
C ILE A 645 -13.60 47.07 -14.73
N PRO A 646 -13.37 46.80 -16.04
CA PRO A 646 -14.09 45.77 -16.79
C PRO A 646 -13.95 44.36 -16.18
N ALA A 647 -14.72 43.41 -16.70
CA ALA A 647 -14.51 41.98 -16.45
C ALA A 647 -13.17 41.49 -17.04
N GLY A 648 -12.56 40.46 -16.44
CA GLY A 648 -11.33 39.83 -16.94
C GLY A 648 -10.03 40.61 -16.63
N ILE A 649 -10.10 41.80 -16.03
CA ILE A 649 -8.92 42.58 -15.64
C ILE A 649 -8.15 41.84 -14.54
N ASN A 650 -6.90 41.49 -14.82
CA ASN A 650 -5.99 40.90 -13.84
C ASN A 650 -5.58 41.96 -12.80
N VAL A 651 -5.64 41.61 -11.52
CA VAL A 651 -5.30 42.49 -10.40
C VAL A 651 -4.29 41.84 -9.47
N GLU A 652 -3.38 42.65 -8.95
CA GLU A 652 -2.51 42.28 -7.83
C GLU A 652 -3.26 42.55 -6.53
N ALA A 653 -3.26 41.60 -5.60
CA ALA A 653 -3.77 41.80 -4.24
C ALA A 653 -2.61 42.15 -3.29
N LEU A 654 -2.87 43.03 -2.33
CA LEU A 654 -1.87 43.52 -1.36
C LEU A 654 -2.21 43.08 0.07
N ASP A 655 -3.40 43.42 0.53
CA ASP A 655 -3.94 43.12 1.86
C ASP A 655 -5.48 43.03 1.81
N SER A 656 -6.11 42.88 2.96
CA SER A 656 -7.57 42.79 3.06
C SER A 656 -8.13 43.39 4.34
N VAL A 657 -9.39 43.84 4.23
CA VAL A 657 -10.28 44.12 5.36
C VAL A 657 -11.49 43.19 5.22
N ARG A 658 -11.38 42.00 5.82
CA ARG A 658 -12.35 40.89 5.75
C ARG A 658 -12.56 40.38 4.32
N LEU A 659 -13.67 40.74 3.67
CA LEU A 659 -13.97 40.40 2.28
C LEU A 659 -13.65 41.51 1.27
N TRP A 660 -13.14 42.66 1.71
CA TRP A 660 -12.67 43.70 0.82
C TRP A 660 -11.17 43.56 0.62
N TYR A 661 -10.76 43.28 -0.61
CA TYR A 661 -9.35 43.07 -0.96
C TYR A 661 -8.78 44.37 -1.48
N ARG A 662 -7.66 44.80 -0.91
CA ARG A 662 -6.89 45.92 -1.42
C ARG A 662 -6.09 45.44 -2.61
N VAL A 663 -6.30 46.07 -3.76
CA VAL A 663 -5.73 45.64 -5.04
C VAL A 663 -5.06 46.79 -5.78
N ILE A 664 -4.09 46.45 -6.62
CA ILE A 664 -3.61 47.32 -7.70
C ILE A 664 -4.29 46.88 -9.00
N ALA A 665 -4.98 47.81 -9.65
CA ALA A 665 -5.60 47.64 -10.95
C ALA A 665 -5.32 48.87 -11.82
N ASN A 666 -4.86 48.67 -13.06
CA ASN A 666 -4.45 49.74 -13.98
C ASN A 666 -3.52 50.78 -13.33
N GLY A 667 -2.52 50.32 -12.56
CA GLY A 667 -1.56 51.16 -11.84
C GLY A 667 -2.11 51.89 -10.60
N ARG A 668 -3.42 51.82 -10.33
CA ARG A 668 -4.07 52.53 -9.22
C ARG A 668 -4.44 51.56 -8.09
N THR A 669 -4.25 51.98 -6.84
CA THR A 669 -4.62 51.19 -5.65
C THR A 669 -6.05 51.51 -5.21
N GLY A 670 -6.80 50.50 -4.78
CA GLY A 670 -8.09 50.66 -4.10
C GLY A 670 -8.62 49.33 -3.57
N TYR A 671 -9.91 49.29 -3.20
CA TYR A 671 -10.56 48.11 -2.63
C TYR A 671 -11.64 47.56 -3.56
N VAL A 672 -11.66 46.23 -3.73
CA VAL A 672 -12.67 45.48 -4.50
C VAL A 672 -13.26 44.39 -3.61
N SER A 673 -14.54 44.05 -3.81
CA SER A 673 -15.17 42.93 -3.11
C SER A 673 -14.56 41.60 -3.58
N SER A 674 -14.18 40.73 -2.66
CA SER A 674 -13.73 39.38 -2.99
C SER A 674 -14.82 38.51 -3.62
N LEU A 675 -16.08 38.95 -3.56
CA LEU A 675 -17.18 38.31 -4.29
C LEU A 675 -17.19 38.66 -5.78
N ASP A 676 -16.41 39.67 -6.21
CA ASP A 676 -16.32 40.12 -7.61
C ASP A 676 -15.04 39.62 -8.29
N LEU A 677 -14.15 38.99 -7.51
CA LEU A 677 -12.86 38.46 -7.95
C LEU A 677 -12.91 36.93 -8.12
N ALA A 678 -12.04 36.42 -8.99
CA ALA A 678 -11.71 35.01 -9.15
C ALA A 678 -10.18 34.84 -9.21
N ASN A 679 -9.68 33.64 -8.97
CA ASN A 679 -8.28 33.34 -9.24
C ASN A 679 -8.02 33.40 -10.75
N ARG A 680 -6.82 33.88 -11.11
CA ARG A 680 -6.31 33.81 -12.48
C ARG A 680 -5.93 32.38 -12.87
N TYR A 681 -5.46 31.60 -11.89
CA TYR A 681 -5.05 30.21 -12.00
C TYR A 681 -5.99 29.34 -11.15
N GLY A 682 -6.63 28.33 -11.77
CA GLY A 682 -7.44 27.34 -11.07
C GLY A 682 -6.60 26.11 -10.70
N PHE A 683 -6.85 25.54 -9.52
CA PHE A 683 -6.13 24.39 -8.94
C PHE A 683 -7.08 23.44 -8.19
#